data_AF-A0AAD6MEV5-F1
#
_entry.id   AF-A0AAD6MEV5-F1
#
_cell.length_a   1.000
_cell.length_b   1.000
_cell.length_c   1.000
_cell.angle_alpha   90.00
_cell.angle_beta   90.00
_cell.angle_gamma   90.00
#
_symmetry.space_group_name_H-M   'P 1'
#
loop_
_entity.id
_entity.type
_entity.pdbx_description
1 polymer ?
#
loop_
_entity_poly.entity_id
_entity_poly.type
_entity_poly.pdbx_seq_one_letter_code
_entity_poly.pdbx_strand_id
1 'polypeptide(L)'
;MGFGNSKSVRFRDDLELSLPPAVNGDGAIKRKYNIDGTQMSDSSRKMMSQMEVSGKTGKSFKAKILSRVFSEDYDRVKKKILDPRGASIRRWTKIFLVACLVSLFVDPLFFYLPEVWNELCIDIGIPLEVGLTIVRSISDVFYMIQILIRFRTAYVAPSSRVFGRGELVIDSKKIALRYLQKNFWIDLIAALPLPQVLIWIVIPNLSGSTMRNTKNVLRFIIIFQYLPRLFLIFPLSSHIVKTTGVVTETAWAGAAYNLMLYMLASHVLGACWYLLSIERQEACWISVCNLENLSCEYGFFDCRRVHGSPHRESWFNSSNITNFCNPDNHYYQFGIYGDALKFDVTTASFFNKYFYCFWWGLRNLSSLGQNLSTSTYVGEIAFSIIIATLGLVLFGLLIGNMQTYLQSTTVHLEEWRIKRTDTEQWMHHRQLPHELKQSVRKYDQYKWVATRGVDEEAVLKGLPMELRRDIKRHLCLDLVRRVPLFDQMDERMLDAICERLQPALCTEGTFLVREGDPVNEMLFIIRGNLDSYTTNGGRTGFFNSCRLGPGDFCGEELLTWALDPRLSIILPSSTRTVKAILEVEAFALSAEDLKFVASQFRRLHSKQLRQKFRFYSHHWRTWAACFIQAAWRRYKKRKKATDLRARENPTASDPELTSPGSGFSMYAARLKARARRGVLKRSGSDSSIVSSLQKPDEPDFSVDEE
;
A
#
# COMPACT_ATOMS: atom_id res chain seq x y z
N MET A 1 -31.07 -15.13 39.10
CA MET A 1 -29.83 -14.32 39.04
C MET A 1 -29.37 -14.30 37.59
N GLY A 2 -29.77 -13.26 36.85
CA GLY A 2 -29.54 -13.16 35.40
C GLY A 2 -28.26 -12.39 35.10
N PHE A 3 -27.34 -13.02 34.39
CA PHE A 3 -26.20 -12.36 33.74
C PHE A 3 -26.68 -11.72 32.44
N GLY A 4 -26.53 -10.40 32.34
CA GLY A 4 -26.92 -9.60 31.19
C GLY A 4 -26.01 -9.82 29.99
N ASN A 5 -26.64 -9.99 28.83
CA ASN A 5 -26.05 -10.13 27.50
C ASN A 5 -25.10 -8.97 27.15
N SER A 6 -23.79 -9.26 27.08
CA SER A 6 -22.82 -8.44 26.36
C SER A 6 -23.03 -8.64 24.86
N LYS A 7 -23.75 -7.70 24.22
CA LYS A 7 -23.85 -7.61 22.76
C LYS A 7 -22.45 -7.34 22.17
N SER A 8 -21.94 -8.31 21.43
CA SER A 8 -20.81 -8.10 20.52
C SER A 8 -21.20 -7.07 19.46
N VAL A 9 -20.48 -5.95 19.45
CA VAL A 9 -20.63 -4.94 18.40
C VAL A 9 -20.00 -5.50 17.12
N ARG A 10 -20.85 -5.94 16.19
CA ARG A 10 -20.48 -6.21 14.81
C ARG A 10 -20.04 -4.89 14.17
N PHE A 11 -18.82 -4.85 13.64
CA PHE A 11 -18.44 -3.83 12.66
C PHE A 11 -19.33 -4.02 11.44
N ARG A 12 -20.10 -2.99 11.10
CA ARG A 12 -20.85 -2.91 9.86
C ARG A 12 -19.90 -2.27 8.85
N ASP A 13 -19.30 -3.10 8.02
CA ASP A 13 -18.61 -2.64 6.83
C ASP A 13 -19.60 -1.89 5.93
N ASP A 14 -19.06 -0.88 5.25
CA ASP A 14 -19.63 -0.13 4.13
C ASP A 14 -20.83 0.80 4.43
N LEU A 15 -20.51 2.08 4.64
CA LEU A 15 -21.44 3.17 4.35
C LEU A 15 -21.38 3.44 2.83
N GLU A 16 -22.24 2.75 2.08
CA GLU A 16 -22.53 3.07 0.68
C GLU A 16 -23.02 4.51 0.56
N LEU A 17 -22.19 5.39 0.01
CA LEU A 17 -22.61 6.68 -0.52
C LEU A 17 -23.29 6.43 -1.86
N SER A 18 -24.57 6.76 -1.93
CA SER A 18 -25.44 6.67 -3.10
C SER A 18 -24.85 7.42 -4.31
N LEU A 19 -24.61 6.69 -5.39
CA LEU A 19 -24.33 7.29 -6.71
C LEU A 19 -25.59 8.00 -7.25
N PRO A 20 -25.48 9.21 -7.82
CA PRO A 20 -26.55 9.81 -8.59
C PRO A 20 -26.64 9.19 -10.00
N PRO A 21 -27.80 9.27 -10.67
CA PRO A 21 -28.10 8.51 -11.89
C PRO A 21 -27.31 9.00 -13.10
N ALA A 22 -26.98 8.05 -13.98
CA ALA A 22 -26.29 8.25 -15.25
C ALA A 22 -27.11 9.14 -16.20
N VAL A 23 -26.51 10.24 -16.64
CA VAL A 23 -26.97 11.04 -17.78
C VAL A 23 -26.07 10.71 -18.97
N ASN A 24 -26.69 10.14 -20.01
CA ASN A 24 -26.06 9.98 -21.32
C ASN A 24 -25.79 11.37 -21.92
N GLY A 25 -24.53 11.62 -22.28
CA GLY A 25 -24.09 12.85 -22.93
C GLY A 25 -22.86 12.59 -23.77
N ASP A 26 -23.09 12.48 -25.08
CA ASP A 26 -22.11 12.36 -26.14
C ASP A 26 -21.11 13.54 -26.15
N GLY A 27 -19.87 13.26 -26.55
CA GLY A 27 -18.93 14.24 -27.09
C GLY A 27 -18.21 15.18 -26.11
N ALA A 28 -17.00 14.82 -25.68
CA ALA A 28 -16.05 15.78 -25.09
C ALA A 28 -14.64 15.66 -25.69
N ILE A 29 -14.32 16.70 -26.46
CA ILE A 29 -13.03 17.08 -27.03
C ILE A 29 -12.00 17.28 -25.90
N LYS A 30 -10.82 16.67 -26.03
CA LYS A 30 -9.66 16.90 -25.14
C LYS A 30 -9.16 18.35 -25.27
N ARG A 31 -9.52 19.24 -24.33
CA ARG A 31 -8.84 20.52 -24.10
C ARG A 31 -7.60 20.30 -23.22
N LYS A 32 -6.42 20.62 -23.75
CA LYS A 32 -5.20 20.90 -22.98
C LYS A 32 -5.22 22.37 -22.58
N TYR A 33 -5.02 22.68 -21.29
CA TYR A 33 -4.66 24.02 -20.85
C TYR A 33 -3.12 24.14 -20.87
N ASN A 34 -2.62 25.20 -21.50
CA ASN A 34 -1.25 25.70 -21.34
C ASN A 34 -1.31 26.87 -20.35
N ILE A 35 -0.34 26.93 -19.43
CA ILE A 35 -0.08 28.10 -18.60
C ILE A 35 1.22 28.75 -19.10
N ASP A 36 1.18 30.08 -19.12
CA ASP A 36 2.20 31.08 -19.44
C ASP A 36 2.52 31.39 -20.90
N GLY A 37 1.93 32.52 -21.32
CA GLY A 37 2.35 33.31 -22.46
C GLY A 37 3.53 34.21 -22.10
N THR A 38 4.62 34.03 -22.82
CA THR A 38 5.57 35.11 -23.13
C THR A 38 6.09 34.85 -24.54
N GLN A 39 5.83 35.79 -25.44
CA GLN A 39 6.36 35.78 -26.81
C GLN A 39 7.87 36.07 -26.78
N MET A 40 8.67 35.15 -27.32
CA MET A 40 10.03 35.41 -27.79
C MET A 40 10.18 34.78 -29.18
N SER A 41 10.79 35.55 -30.07
CA SER A 41 10.81 35.40 -31.53
C SER A 41 11.54 34.15 -32.04
N ASP A 42 11.00 33.66 -33.16
CA ASP A 42 11.48 32.57 -34.00
C ASP A 42 12.92 32.82 -34.50
N SER A 43 13.92 32.16 -33.91
CA SER A 43 15.30 32.14 -34.40
C SER A 43 16.03 30.90 -33.87
N SER A 44 15.73 29.73 -34.42
CA SER A 44 16.62 28.54 -34.35
C SER A 44 16.40 27.56 -35.51
N ARG A 45 16.13 28.08 -36.71
CA ARG A 45 16.15 27.31 -37.97
C ARG A 45 17.45 27.43 -38.77
N LYS A 46 18.52 27.97 -38.18
CA LYS A 46 19.85 28.05 -38.82
C LYS A 46 20.96 27.57 -37.88
N MET A 47 20.93 26.28 -37.53
CA MET A 47 22.14 25.58 -37.09
C MET A 47 22.03 24.07 -37.35
N MET A 48 21.62 23.71 -38.57
CA MET A 48 21.72 22.32 -39.04
C MET A 48 22.02 22.31 -40.54
N SER A 49 23.12 22.96 -40.93
CA SER A 49 23.66 22.88 -42.30
C SER A 49 25.19 22.97 -42.36
N GLN A 50 25.90 22.62 -41.29
CA GLN A 50 27.36 22.47 -41.33
C GLN A 50 27.80 21.32 -40.42
N MET A 51 27.78 20.11 -40.97
CA MET A 51 28.76 19.05 -40.72
C MET A 51 28.40 17.83 -41.58
N GLU A 52 28.40 18.01 -42.90
CA GLU A 52 28.80 16.93 -43.79
C GLU A 52 30.30 17.09 -44.00
N VAL A 53 31.11 16.19 -43.42
CA VAL A 53 32.30 15.56 -44.01
C VAL A 53 32.86 14.57 -42.99
N SER A 54 33.17 13.37 -43.49
CA SER A 54 33.92 12.26 -42.88
C SER A 54 33.12 11.13 -42.20
N GLY A 55 32.65 10.19 -43.03
CA GLY A 55 33.27 8.87 -43.08
C GLY A 55 33.00 7.85 -41.96
N LYS A 56 31.96 7.04 -42.14
CA LYS A 56 31.86 5.60 -41.75
C LYS A 56 31.78 5.17 -40.27
N THR A 57 31.81 6.03 -39.25
CA THR A 57 31.68 5.57 -37.82
C THR A 57 30.32 5.82 -37.15
N GLY A 58 29.42 6.61 -37.77
CA GLY A 58 28.16 7.06 -37.15
C GLY A 58 27.01 6.04 -37.04
N LYS A 59 27.04 4.93 -37.79
CA LYS A 59 25.98 3.88 -37.70
C LYS A 59 26.09 3.04 -36.43
N SER A 60 27.30 2.89 -35.89
CA SER A 60 27.55 2.10 -34.66
C SER A 60 27.02 2.80 -33.41
N PHE A 61 27.19 4.12 -33.31
CA PHE A 61 26.76 4.89 -32.13
C PHE A 61 25.24 5.05 -32.02
N LYS A 62 24.52 5.32 -33.13
CA LYS A 62 23.04 5.37 -33.12
C LYS A 62 22.40 4.02 -32.79
N ALA A 63 23.00 2.91 -33.23
CA ALA A 63 22.56 1.56 -32.85
C ALA A 63 22.86 1.24 -31.37
N LYS A 64 23.96 1.77 -30.82
CA LYS A 64 24.31 1.66 -29.39
C LYS A 64 23.31 2.44 -28.51
N ILE A 65 22.88 3.63 -28.95
CA ILE A 65 21.95 4.52 -28.24
C ILE A 65 20.51 3.94 -28.17
N LEU A 66 20.10 3.12 -29.14
CA LEU A 66 18.80 2.42 -29.07
C LEU A 66 18.86 1.06 -28.37
N SER A 67 20.01 0.62 -27.84
CA SER A 67 20.12 -0.71 -27.23
C SER A 67 19.72 -0.78 -25.75
N ARG A 68 19.56 0.37 -25.10
CA ARG A 68 19.20 0.51 -23.69
C ARG A 68 18.19 1.63 -23.48
N VAL A 69 17.13 1.37 -22.72
CA VAL A 69 16.05 2.35 -22.46
C VAL A 69 15.54 2.18 -21.02
N PHE A 70 15.12 3.27 -20.37
CA PHE A 70 14.39 3.21 -19.10
C PHE A 70 12.95 2.68 -19.32
N SER A 71 12.26 2.20 -18.27
CA SER A 71 10.87 1.70 -18.48
C SER A 71 9.94 2.83 -18.92
N GLU A 72 10.13 4.03 -18.38
CA GLU A 72 9.26 5.17 -18.64
C GLU A 72 9.31 5.62 -20.12
N ASP A 73 10.44 5.40 -20.79
CA ASP A 73 10.65 5.71 -22.20
C ASP A 73 10.39 4.52 -23.15
N TYR A 74 10.04 3.35 -22.60
CA TYR A 74 9.86 2.11 -23.35
C TYR A 74 8.73 2.21 -24.39
N ASP A 75 7.63 2.88 -24.05
CA ASP A 75 6.45 3.03 -24.91
C ASP A 75 6.76 3.75 -26.23
N ARG A 76 7.91 4.45 -26.31
CA ARG A 76 8.38 5.15 -27.51
C ARG A 76 9.15 4.24 -28.48
N VAL A 77 9.53 3.03 -28.07
CA VAL A 77 10.33 2.09 -28.88
C VAL A 77 9.48 0.90 -29.35
N LYS A 78 9.57 0.57 -30.65
CA LYS A 78 8.78 -0.45 -31.36
C LYS A 78 8.56 -1.74 -30.53
N LYS A 79 7.28 -2.12 -30.35
CA LYS A 79 6.68 -3.23 -29.57
C LYS A 79 7.14 -4.69 -29.87
N LYS A 80 8.30 -4.93 -30.48
CA LYS A 80 8.75 -6.31 -30.83
C LYS A 80 9.37 -7.08 -29.65
N ILE A 81 9.71 -6.37 -28.58
CA ILE A 81 10.27 -6.91 -27.34
C ILE A 81 9.23 -6.68 -26.24
N LEU A 82 9.30 -7.43 -25.15
CA LEU A 82 8.38 -7.35 -24.02
C LEU A 82 9.13 -6.77 -22.82
N ASP A 83 8.54 -5.77 -22.17
CA ASP A 83 9.05 -5.25 -20.89
C ASP A 83 8.74 -6.29 -19.80
N PRO A 84 9.75 -6.79 -19.06
CA PRO A 84 9.55 -7.72 -17.95
C PRO A 84 8.63 -7.17 -16.84
N ARG A 85 8.51 -5.84 -16.69
CA ARG A 85 7.62 -5.18 -15.71
C ARG A 85 6.21 -4.91 -16.24
N GLY A 86 5.98 -5.16 -17.53
CA GLY A 86 4.71 -4.90 -18.19
C GLY A 86 3.56 -5.79 -17.66
N ALA A 87 2.33 -5.26 -17.72
CA ALA A 87 1.14 -5.98 -17.27
C ALA A 87 0.92 -7.32 -18.00
N SER A 88 1.25 -7.39 -19.29
CA SER A 88 1.13 -8.62 -20.09
C SER A 88 2.07 -9.74 -19.63
N ILE A 89 3.34 -9.41 -19.34
CA ILE A 89 4.30 -10.39 -18.82
C ILE A 89 3.89 -10.85 -17.42
N ARG A 90 3.43 -9.94 -16.55
CA ARG A 90 2.93 -10.32 -15.22
C ARG A 90 1.75 -11.28 -15.31
N ARG A 91 0.78 -11.00 -16.18
CA ARG A 91 -0.38 -11.88 -16.41
C ARG A 91 0.04 -13.24 -16.97
N TRP A 92 0.91 -13.26 -17.98
CA TRP A 92 1.45 -14.50 -18.53
C TRP A 92 2.22 -15.32 -17.50
N THR A 93 3.05 -14.68 -16.68
CA THR A 93 3.82 -15.34 -15.60
C THR A 93 2.90 -16.06 -14.62
N LYS A 94 1.75 -15.44 -14.24
CA LYS A 94 0.74 -16.08 -13.40
C LYS A 94 0.06 -17.26 -14.10
N ILE A 95 -0.31 -17.12 -15.38
CA ILE A 95 -0.92 -18.20 -16.18
C ILE A 95 0.05 -19.38 -16.31
N PHE A 96 1.32 -19.09 -16.61
CA PHE A 96 2.35 -20.10 -16.74
C PHE A 96 2.63 -20.82 -15.41
N LEU A 97 2.60 -20.12 -14.27
CA LEU A 97 2.71 -20.76 -12.95
C LEU A 97 1.59 -21.79 -12.72
N VAL A 98 0.34 -21.44 -13.07
CA VAL A 98 -0.79 -22.37 -12.99
C VAL A 98 -0.59 -23.56 -13.92
N ALA A 99 -0.14 -23.32 -15.17
CA ALA A 99 0.17 -24.39 -16.11
C ALA A 99 1.27 -25.33 -15.59
N CYS A 100 2.31 -24.81 -14.94
CA CYS A 100 3.34 -25.62 -14.29
C CYS A 100 2.78 -26.47 -13.14
N LEU A 101 1.89 -25.93 -12.32
CA LEU A 101 1.26 -26.69 -11.23
C LEU A 101 0.37 -27.83 -11.76
N VAL A 102 -0.42 -27.55 -12.81
CA VAL A 102 -1.21 -28.57 -13.51
C VAL A 102 -0.29 -29.65 -14.10
N SER A 103 0.81 -29.25 -14.72
CA SER A 103 1.83 -30.14 -15.26
C SER A 103 2.37 -31.10 -14.20
N LEU A 104 2.77 -30.57 -13.02
CA LEU A 104 3.29 -31.38 -11.92
C LEU A 104 2.22 -32.29 -11.29
N PHE A 105 0.94 -31.93 -11.38
CA PHE A 105 -0.15 -32.80 -10.94
C PHE A 105 -0.36 -33.98 -11.89
N VAL A 106 -0.24 -33.74 -13.21
CA VAL A 106 -0.48 -34.75 -14.25
C VAL A 106 0.67 -35.76 -14.34
N ASP A 107 1.92 -35.34 -14.15
CA ASP A 107 3.10 -36.21 -14.33
C ASP A 107 3.05 -37.50 -13.47
N PRO A 108 2.72 -37.46 -12.16
CA PRO A 108 2.59 -38.67 -11.34
C PRO A 108 1.40 -39.57 -11.72
N LEU A 109 0.40 -39.07 -12.47
CA LEU A 109 -0.75 -39.90 -12.86
C LEU A 109 -0.34 -41.05 -13.79
N PHE A 110 0.77 -40.89 -14.52
CA PHE A 110 1.35 -41.96 -15.34
C PHE A 110 1.80 -43.17 -14.51
N PHE A 111 2.01 -43.02 -13.20
CA PHE A 111 2.34 -44.15 -12.33
C PHE A 111 1.15 -45.07 -12.05
N TYR A 112 -0.08 -44.64 -12.33
CA TYR A 112 -1.29 -45.47 -12.23
C TYR A 112 -1.61 -46.25 -13.51
N LEU A 113 -0.78 -46.15 -14.56
CA LEU A 113 -0.98 -46.86 -15.82
C LEU A 113 -0.92 -48.38 -15.70
N PRO A 114 0.03 -48.98 -14.94
CA PRO A 114 0.06 -50.42 -14.74
C PRO A 114 -1.14 -50.87 -13.90
N GLU A 115 -1.92 -51.81 -14.40
CA GLU A 115 -3.08 -52.39 -13.74
C GLU A 115 -2.91 -53.90 -13.63
N VAL A 116 -3.23 -54.45 -12.45
CA VAL A 116 -3.20 -55.90 -12.24
C VAL A 116 -4.57 -56.46 -12.55
N TRP A 117 -4.59 -57.53 -13.34
CA TRP A 117 -5.79 -58.31 -13.62
C TRP A 117 -5.87 -59.52 -12.69
N ASN A 118 -7.09 -60.04 -12.48
CA ASN A 118 -7.36 -61.18 -11.60
C ASN A 118 -6.56 -62.44 -11.97
N GLU A 119 -6.14 -62.57 -13.22
CA GLU A 119 -5.33 -63.69 -13.73
C GLU A 119 -3.80 -63.46 -13.56
N LEU A 120 -3.40 -62.71 -12.53
CA LEU A 120 -2.00 -62.43 -12.16
C LEU A 120 -1.10 -61.96 -13.32
N CYS A 121 -1.59 -60.99 -14.09
CA CYS A 121 -0.81 -60.32 -15.12
C CYS A 121 -0.97 -58.80 -15.02
N ILE A 122 -0.01 -58.06 -15.56
CA ILE A 122 -0.01 -56.60 -15.61
C ILE A 122 -0.31 -56.16 -17.04
N ASP A 123 -1.33 -55.32 -17.19
CA ASP A 123 -1.63 -54.57 -18.42
C ASP A 123 -1.45 -53.06 -18.19
N ILE A 124 -1.50 -52.29 -19.27
CA ILE A 124 -1.54 -50.83 -19.24
C ILE A 124 -2.94 -50.38 -19.67
N GLY A 125 -3.60 -49.60 -18.80
CA GLY A 125 -4.94 -49.08 -19.05
C GLY A 125 -5.00 -48.07 -20.21
N ILE A 126 -5.39 -48.54 -21.39
CA ILE A 126 -5.42 -47.76 -22.65
C ILE A 126 -6.26 -46.46 -22.54
N PRO A 127 -7.46 -46.44 -21.94
CA PRO A 127 -8.25 -45.20 -21.85
C PRO A 127 -7.57 -44.11 -21.02
N LEU A 128 -6.89 -44.50 -19.93
CA LEU A 128 -6.15 -43.59 -19.06
C LEU A 128 -4.89 -43.07 -19.77
N GLU A 129 -4.17 -43.95 -20.48
CA GLU A 129 -3.00 -43.62 -21.28
C GLU A 129 -3.29 -42.53 -22.33
N VAL A 130 -4.38 -42.70 -23.09
CA VAL A 130 -4.82 -41.70 -24.10
C VAL A 130 -5.20 -40.38 -23.42
N GLY A 131 -5.99 -40.43 -22.34
CA GLY A 131 -6.41 -39.22 -21.64
C GLY A 131 -5.23 -38.44 -21.06
N LEU A 132 -4.29 -39.10 -20.39
CA LEU A 132 -3.11 -38.48 -19.80
C LEU A 132 -2.21 -37.88 -20.87
N THR A 133 -1.97 -38.57 -21.98
CA THR A 133 -1.10 -38.06 -23.05
C THR A 133 -1.68 -36.81 -23.74
N ILE A 134 -3.01 -36.71 -23.89
CA ILE A 134 -3.67 -35.50 -24.39
C ILE A 134 -3.46 -34.31 -23.44
N VAL A 135 -3.81 -34.47 -22.16
CA VAL A 135 -3.69 -33.39 -21.15
C VAL A 135 -2.23 -32.95 -21.01
N ARG A 136 -1.31 -33.93 -20.99
CA ARG A 136 0.13 -33.72 -20.92
C ARG A 136 0.66 -32.90 -22.11
N SER A 137 0.18 -33.19 -23.32
CA SER A 137 0.56 -32.46 -24.54
C SER A 137 0.04 -31.02 -24.55
N ILE A 138 -1.16 -30.77 -24.03
CA ILE A 138 -1.70 -29.41 -23.86
C ILE A 138 -0.80 -28.60 -22.91
N SER A 139 -0.35 -29.22 -21.81
CA SER A 139 0.56 -28.57 -20.86
C SER A 139 1.92 -28.24 -21.49
N ASP A 140 2.48 -29.11 -22.32
CA ASP A 140 3.76 -28.90 -23.00
C ASP A 140 3.76 -27.67 -23.92
N VAL A 141 2.62 -27.35 -24.55
CA VAL A 141 2.47 -26.13 -25.37
C VAL A 141 2.76 -24.87 -24.56
N PHE A 142 2.38 -24.81 -23.29
CA PHE A 142 2.67 -23.65 -22.43
C PHE A 142 4.18 -23.45 -22.21
N TYR A 143 4.94 -24.54 -22.05
CA TYR A 143 6.40 -24.47 -21.93
C TYR A 143 7.05 -23.98 -23.24
N MET A 144 6.54 -24.42 -24.39
CA MET A 144 7.01 -23.93 -25.69
C MET A 144 6.74 -22.43 -25.88
N ILE A 145 5.53 -21.97 -25.52
CA ILE A 145 5.20 -20.54 -25.56
C ILE A 145 6.09 -19.74 -24.60
N GLN A 146 6.37 -20.28 -23.41
CA GLN A 146 7.25 -19.65 -22.43
C GLN A 146 8.68 -19.44 -22.98
N ILE A 147 9.25 -20.45 -23.66
CA ILE A 147 10.56 -20.32 -24.32
C ILE A 147 10.54 -19.17 -25.32
N LEU A 148 9.49 -19.09 -26.18
CA LEU A 148 9.34 -18.02 -27.16
C LEU A 148 9.25 -16.63 -26.50
N ILE A 149 8.51 -16.51 -25.40
CA ILE A 149 8.38 -15.27 -24.64
C ILE A 149 9.71 -14.88 -23.99
N ARG A 150 10.50 -15.84 -23.47
CA ARG A 150 11.81 -15.58 -22.87
C ARG A 150 12.81 -15.01 -23.87
N PHE A 151 12.82 -15.50 -25.12
CA PHE A 151 13.63 -14.91 -26.20
C PHE A 151 13.21 -13.47 -26.57
N ARG A 152 11.99 -13.06 -26.23
CA ARG A 152 11.43 -11.75 -26.53
C ARG A 152 11.35 -10.81 -25.34
N THR A 153 11.75 -11.25 -24.14
CA THR A 153 11.64 -10.44 -22.92
C THR A 153 12.95 -9.71 -22.66
N ALA A 154 12.89 -8.39 -22.52
CA ALA A 154 14.05 -7.57 -22.15
C ALA A 154 14.55 -7.91 -20.74
N TYR A 155 15.79 -7.55 -20.44
CA TYR A 155 16.32 -7.70 -19.09
C TYR A 155 16.97 -6.41 -18.59
N VAL A 156 16.92 -6.23 -17.27
CA VAL A 156 17.59 -5.10 -16.60
C VAL A 156 19.08 -5.36 -16.52
N ALA A 157 19.91 -4.45 -17.06
CA ALA A 157 21.36 -4.59 -17.01
C ALA A 157 21.85 -4.55 -15.55
N PRO A 158 22.66 -5.53 -15.09
CA PRO A 158 23.15 -5.55 -13.70
C PRO A 158 23.95 -4.30 -13.32
N SER A 159 24.73 -3.77 -14.26
CA SER A 159 25.58 -2.58 -14.06
C SER A 159 24.82 -1.26 -13.95
N SER A 160 23.54 -1.23 -14.34
CA SER A 160 22.70 -0.02 -14.26
C SER A 160 21.73 -0.05 -13.08
N ARG A 161 21.81 -1.07 -12.21
CA ARG A 161 20.96 -1.16 -11.01
C ARG A 161 21.45 -0.19 -9.95
N VAL A 162 20.87 1.00 -9.93
CA VAL A 162 21.06 1.99 -8.86
C VAL A 162 19.67 2.30 -8.29
N PHE A 163 19.48 2.07 -6.99
CA PHE A 163 18.21 2.26 -6.27
C PHE A 163 16.98 1.59 -6.93
N GLY A 164 17.12 0.35 -7.40
CA GLY A 164 16.00 -0.41 -7.98
C GLY A 164 15.53 0.05 -9.38
N ARG A 165 16.11 1.14 -9.91
CA ARG A 165 15.98 1.54 -11.31
C ARG A 165 17.15 0.96 -12.10
N GLY A 166 16.87 0.47 -13.29
CA GLY A 166 17.90 -0.02 -14.19
C GLY A 166 17.43 0.01 -15.63
N GLU A 167 18.38 0.31 -16.51
CA GLU A 167 18.17 0.33 -17.95
C GLU A 167 17.83 -1.07 -18.48
N LEU A 168 16.80 -1.13 -19.33
CA LEU A 168 16.39 -2.34 -20.04
C LEU A 168 17.26 -2.50 -21.28
N VAL A 169 17.90 -3.66 -21.41
CA VAL A 169 18.60 -4.04 -22.65
C VAL A 169 17.58 -4.61 -23.62
N ILE A 170 17.42 -3.95 -24.77
CA ILE A 170 16.43 -4.31 -25.80
C ILE A 170 17.08 -4.88 -27.07
N ASP A 171 18.35 -5.24 -27.04
CA ASP A 171 19.01 -5.87 -28.18
C ASP A 171 18.71 -7.38 -28.21
N SER A 172 17.94 -7.82 -29.22
CA SER A 172 17.53 -9.22 -29.39
C SER A 172 18.69 -10.21 -29.37
N LYS A 173 19.86 -9.86 -29.93
CA LYS A 173 21.02 -10.76 -29.95
C LYS A 173 21.58 -10.96 -28.54
N LYS A 174 21.66 -9.88 -27.75
CA LYS A 174 22.12 -9.94 -26.36
C LYS A 174 21.12 -10.65 -25.45
N ILE A 175 19.82 -10.49 -25.70
CA ILE A 175 18.77 -11.23 -24.98
C ILE A 175 18.90 -12.73 -25.26
N ALA A 176 18.97 -13.12 -26.53
CA ALA A 176 19.07 -14.52 -26.93
C ALA A 176 20.34 -15.19 -26.37
N LEU A 177 21.51 -14.57 -26.52
CA LEU A 177 22.77 -15.12 -26.01
C LEU A 177 22.74 -15.32 -24.49
N ARG A 178 22.22 -14.33 -23.76
CA ARG A 178 22.11 -14.41 -22.30
C ARG A 178 21.15 -15.52 -21.86
N TYR A 179 20.04 -15.69 -22.57
CA TYR A 179 19.06 -16.72 -22.26
C TYR A 179 19.60 -18.13 -22.54
N LEU A 180 20.25 -18.32 -23.70
CA LEU A 180 20.90 -19.57 -24.12
C LEU A 180 21.97 -20.05 -23.12
N GLN A 181 22.74 -19.12 -22.54
CA GLN A 181 23.80 -19.46 -21.59
C GLN A 181 23.31 -19.80 -20.18
N LYS A 182 22.10 -19.40 -19.79
CA LYS A 182 21.63 -19.51 -18.40
C LYS A 182 20.47 -20.48 -18.20
N ASN A 183 19.30 -20.17 -18.76
CA ASN A 183 18.05 -20.82 -18.38
C ASN A 183 17.46 -21.68 -19.51
N PHE A 184 17.89 -21.47 -20.75
CA PHE A 184 17.32 -22.13 -21.92
C PHE A 184 17.31 -23.66 -21.82
N TRP A 185 18.39 -24.28 -21.36
CA TRP A 185 18.49 -25.74 -21.30
C TRP A 185 17.51 -26.36 -20.30
N ILE A 186 17.26 -25.70 -19.17
CA ILE A 186 16.27 -26.16 -18.19
C ILE A 186 14.85 -26.03 -18.77
N ASP A 187 14.54 -24.88 -19.37
CA ASP A 187 13.25 -24.65 -20.03
C ASP A 187 13.03 -25.66 -21.18
N LEU A 188 14.08 -25.96 -21.97
CA LEU A 188 14.04 -26.92 -23.07
C LEU A 188 13.76 -28.33 -22.56
N ILE A 189 14.52 -28.83 -21.58
CA ILE A 189 14.33 -30.18 -21.03
C ILE A 189 12.92 -30.33 -20.44
N ALA A 190 12.42 -29.31 -19.75
CA ALA A 190 11.06 -29.30 -19.20
C ALA A 190 9.96 -29.31 -20.29
N ALA A 191 10.24 -28.75 -21.47
CA ALA A 191 9.30 -28.66 -22.59
C ALA A 191 9.26 -29.89 -23.50
N LEU A 192 10.23 -30.82 -23.40
CA LEU A 192 10.26 -32.00 -24.24
C LEU A 192 9.06 -32.92 -23.94
N PRO A 193 8.41 -33.53 -24.94
CA PRO A 193 7.34 -34.50 -24.74
C PRO A 193 7.89 -35.94 -24.67
N LEU A 194 8.87 -36.20 -23.78
CA LEU A 194 9.56 -37.51 -23.73
C LEU A 194 8.62 -38.69 -23.41
N PRO A 195 7.66 -38.61 -22.46
CA PRO A 195 6.71 -39.68 -22.20
C PRO A 195 5.86 -40.01 -23.44
N GLN A 196 5.39 -39.00 -24.17
CA GLN A 196 4.56 -39.19 -25.35
C GLN A 196 5.34 -39.86 -26.49
N VAL A 197 6.58 -39.44 -26.72
CA VAL A 197 7.48 -40.06 -27.71
C VAL A 197 7.74 -41.52 -27.35
N LEU A 198 8.06 -41.81 -26.09
CA LEU A 198 8.27 -43.18 -25.65
C LEU A 198 7.01 -44.03 -25.90
N ILE A 199 5.87 -43.61 -25.35
CA ILE A 199 4.62 -44.35 -25.39
C ILE A 199 4.12 -44.63 -26.81
N TRP A 200 4.11 -43.61 -27.69
CA TRP A 200 3.46 -43.73 -29.01
C TRP A 200 4.40 -44.12 -30.14
N ILE A 201 5.71 -43.88 -30.00
CA ILE A 201 6.69 -44.12 -31.08
C ILE A 201 7.60 -45.30 -30.73
N VAL A 202 8.07 -45.39 -29.49
CA VAL A 202 9.08 -46.38 -29.12
C VAL A 202 8.45 -47.69 -28.66
N ILE A 203 7.50 -47.66 -27.71
CA ILE A 203 6.86 -48.88 -27.16
C ILE A 203 6.24 -49.77 -28.24
N PRO A 204 5.47 -49.26 -29.23
CA PRO A 204 4.83 -50.11 -30.24
C PRO A 204 5.83 -50.81 -31.19
N ASN A 205 7.04 -50.26 -31.30
CA ASN A 205 8.09 -50.77 -32.20
C ASN A 205 9.10 -51.71 -31.51
N LEU A 206 8.93 -51.97 -30.21
CA LEU A 206 9.83 -52.82 -29.42
C LEU A 206 9.27 -54.25 -29.27
N SER A 207 10.13 -55.27 -29.43
CA SER A 207 9.75 -56.68 -29.29
C SER A 207 9.97 -57.22 -27.87
N GLY A 208 9.00 -58.00 -27.39
CA GLY A 208 9.20 -59.05 -26.38
C GLY A 208 10.03 -58.68 -25.14
N SER A 209 11.19 -59.30 -24.98
CA SER A 209 12.06 -59.16 -23.80
C SER A 209 12.46 -57.71 -23.47
N THR A 210 12.42 -56.79 -24.44
CA THR A 210 12.75 -55.37 -24.24
C THR A 210 11.69 -54.59 -23.45
N MET A 211 10.45 -55.07 -23.35
CA MET A 211 9.33 -54.38 -22.67
C MET A 211 9.52 -54.21 -21.15
N ARG A 212 10.20 -55.16 -20.49
CA ARG A 212 10.57 -55.05 -19.06
C ARG A 212 11.47 -53.85 -18.81
N ASN A 213 12.47 -53.66 -19.69
CA ASN A 213 13.35 -52.49 -19.66
C ASN A 213 12.56 -51.22 -19.98
N THR A 214 11.59 -51.28 -20.88
CA THR A 214 10.73 -50.15 -21.27
C THR A 214 9.91 -49.57 -20.12
N LYS A 215 9.34 -50.41 -19.23
CA LYS A 215 8.62 -49.95 -18.03
C LYS A 215 9.53 -49.11 -17.10
N ASN A 216 10.76 -49.55 -16.90
CA ASN A 216 11.76 -48.83 -16.10
C ASN A 216 12.24 -47.54 -16.79
N VAL A 217 12.39 -47.56 -18.11
CA VAL A 217 12.74 -46.36 -18.91
C VAL A 217 11.63 -45.32 -18.84
N LEU A 218 10.35 -45.70 -18.93
CA LEU A 218 9.22 -44.77 -18.81
C LEU A 218 9.21 -44.05 -17.47
N ARG A 219 9.42 -44.79 -16.38
CA ARG A 219 9.52 -44.23 -15.01
C ARG A 219 10.66 -43.24 -14.89
N PHE A 220 11.85 -43.62 -15.37
CA PHE A 220 13.03 -42.77 -15.36
C PHE A 220 12.76 -41.47 -16.13
N ILE A 221 12.13 -41.56 -17.31
CA ILE A 221 11.77 -40.38 -18.11
C ILE A 221 10.81 -39.47 -17.35
N ILE A 222 9.76 -40.02 -16.73
CA ILE A 222 8.78 -39.21 -15.96
C ILE A 222 9.50 -38.46 -14.83
N ILE A 223 10.34 -39.14 -14.04
CA ILE A 223 11.10 -38.53 -12.94
C ILE A 223 12.10 -37.48 -13.48
N PHE A 224 12.83 -37.82 -14.54
CA PHE A 224 13.81 -36.94 -15.17
C PHE A 224 13.19 -35.64 -15.67
N GLN A 225 11.95 -35.68 -16.14
CA GLN A 225 11.21 -34.48 -16.55
C GLN A 225 10.55 -33.73 -15.41
N TYR A 226 10.08 -34.44 -14.40
CA TYR A 226 9.43 -33.85 -13.24
C TYR A 226 10.35 -32.87 -12.50
N LEU A 227 11.63 -33.23 -12.33
CA LEU A 227 12.61 -32.44 -11.59
C LEU A 227 12.88 -31.04 -12.20
N PRO A 228 13.19 -30.90 -13.50
CA PRO A 228 13.27 -29.59 -14.16
C PRO A 228 12.02 -28.75 -14.00
N ARG A 229 10.83 -29.33 -14.13
CA ARG A 229 9.55 -28.61 -14.01
C ARG A 229 9.32 -28.08 -12.61
N LEU A 230 9.62 -28.88 -11.60
CA LEU A 230 9.60 -28.45 -10.21
C LEU A 230 10.60 -27.31 -9.98
N PHE A 231 11.81 -27.46 -10.51
CA PHE A 231 12.85 -26.44 -10.37
C PHE A 231 12.46 -25.10 -11.00
N LEU A 232 11.70 -25.10 -12.10
CA LEU A 232 11.21 -23.88 -12.77
C LEU A 232 10.25 -23.03 -11.92
N ILE A 233 9.59 -23.61 -10.93
CA ILE A 233 8.70 -22.87 -10.03
C ILE A 233 9.50 -21.88 -9.16
N PHE A 234 10.69 -22.25 -8.66
CA PHE A 234 11.49 -21.37 -7.80
C PHE A 234 11.86 -20.02 -8.44
N PRO A 235 12.49 -19.95 -9.64
CA PRO A 235 12.80 -18.67 -10.26
C PRO A 235 11.54 -17.91 -10.69
N LEU A 236 10.44 -18.61 -11.00
CA LEU A 236 9.17 -18.00 -11.36
C LEU A 236 8.52 -17.29 -10.15
N SER A 237 8.40 -18.00 -9.02
CA SER A 237 7.90 -17.46 -7.75
C SER A 237 8.80 -16.34 -7.23
N SER A 238 10.13 -16.48 -7.33
CA SER A 238 11.08 -15.41 -6.95
C SER A 238 10.88 -14.15 -7.79
N HIS A 239 10.61 -14.29 -9.09
CA HIS A 239 10.33 -13.15 -9.95
C HIS A 239 9.02 -12.45 -9.55
N ILE A 240 7.96 -13.22 -9.26
CA ILE A 240 6.68 -12.66 -8.80
C ILE A 240 6.90 -11.87 -7.52
N VAL A 241 7.49 -12.48 -6.48
CA VAL A 241 7.78 -11.82 -5.19
C VAL A 241 8.59 -10.55 -5.36
N LYS A 242 9.61 -10.53 -6.21
CA LYS A 242 10.41 -9.31 -6.47
C LYS A 242 9.62 -8.20 -7.15
N THR A 243 8.60 -8.52 -7.94
CA THR A 243 7.79 -7.53 -8.67
C THR A 243 6.55 -7.05 -7.92
N THR A 244 5.93 -7.90 -7.11
CA THR A 244 4.67 -7.62 -6.41
C THR A 244 4.82 -7.58 -4.89
N GLY A 245 6.01 -7.85 -4.35
CA GLY A 245 6.25 -7.99 -2.91
C GLY A 245 5.76 -9.33 -2.33
N VAL A 246 4.67 -9.88 -2.87
CA VAL A 246 4.05 -11.13 -2.42
C VAL A 246 3.73 -12.03 -3.63
N VAL A 247 3.80 -13.36 -3.46
CA VAL A 247 3.43 -14.34 -4.52
C VAL A 247 1.95 -14.17 -4.94
N THR A 248 1.09 -13.88 -3.98
CA THR A 248 -0.36 -13.71 -4.15
C THR A 248 -0.81 -12.36 -3.59
N GLU A 249 -1.85 -11.77 -4.19
CA GLU A 249 -2.36 -10.46 -3.76
C GLU A 249 -3.09 -10.52 -2.41
N THR A 250 -3.62 -11.70 -2.04
CA THR A 250 -4.33 -11.91 -0.76
C THR A 250 -3.62 -12.97 0.08
N ALA A 251 -3.68 -12.81 1.41
CA ALA A 251 -3.14 -13.77 2.37
C ALA A 251 -3.79 -15.16 2.22
N TRP A 252 -5.10 -15.21 1.99
CA TRP A 252 -5.85 -16.45 1.74
C TRP A 252 -5.38 -17.20 0.49
N ALA A 253 -5.10 -16.50 -0.60
CA ALA A 253 -4.55 -17.12 -1.80
C ALA A 253 -3.13 -17.68 -1.54
N GLY A 254 -2.35 -17.03 -0.67
CA GLY A 254 -1.03 -17.50 -0.25
C GLY A 254 -1.10 -18.79 0.57
N ALA A 255 -2.05 -18.86 1.52
CA ALA A 255 -2.31 -20.06 2.29
C ALA A 255 -2.79 -21.22 1.39
N ALA A 256 -3.73 -20.96 0.48
CA ALA A 256 -4.21 -21.94 -0.49
C ALA A 256 -3.10 -22.46 -1.40
N TYR A 257 -2.19 -21.59 -1.84
CA TYR A 257 -1.03 -21.97 -2.65
C TYR A 257 -0.09 -22.93 -1.90
N ASN A 258 0.24 -22.64 -0.63
CA ASN A 258 1.08 -23.52 0.19
C ASN A 258 0.40 -24.86 0.48
N LEU A 259 -0.91 -24.85 0.78
CA LEU A 259 -1.69 -26.06 0.97
C LEU A 259 -1.73 -26.93 -0.30
N MET A 260 -1.90 -26.32 -1.46
CA MET A 260 -1.88 -27.02 -2.75
C MET A 260 -0.52 -27.67 -3.03
N LEU A 261 0.60 -27.00 -2.72
CA LEU A 261 1.95 -27.60 -2.85
C LEU A 261 2.11 -28.80 -1.91
N TYR A 262 1.58 -28.72 -0.70
CA TYR A 262 1.58 -29.82 0.26
C TYR A 262 0.74 -31.02 -0.25
N MET A 263 -0.47 -30.75 -0.76
CA MET A 263 -1.33 -31.77 -1.38
C MET A 263 -0.69 -32.39 -2.64
N LEU A 264 0.07 -31.60 -3.40
CA LEU A 264 0.80 -32.09 -4.57
C LEU A 264 1.91 -33.06 -4.14
N ALA A 265 2.64 -32.77 -3.06
CA ALA A 265 3.64 -33.68 -2.52
C ALA A 265 3.01 -35.00 -2.04
N SER A 266 1.85 -34.95 -1.36
CA SER A 266 1.15 -36.17 -0.95
C SER A 266 0.64 -36.98 -2.13
N HIS A 267 0.16 -36.32 -3.20
CA HIS A 267 -0.21 -36.97 -4.45
C HIS A 267 0.96 -37.72 -5.09
N VAL A 268 2.14 -37.08 -5.18
CA VAL A 268 3.35 -37.72 -5.71
C VAL A 268 3.74 -38.94 -4.87
N LEU A 269 3.74 -38.82 -3.53
CA LEU A 269 4.07 -39.94 -2.65
C LEU A 269 3.10 -41.10 -2.79
N GLY A 270 1.79 -40.83 -2.88
CA GLY A 270 0.76 -41.85 -3.11
C GLY A 270 0.94 -42.56 -4.45
N ALA A 271 1.23 -41.81 -5.52
CA ALA A 271 1.47 -42.38 -6.85
C ALA A 271 2.75 -43.24 -6.88
N CYS A 272 3.82 -42.78 -6.23
CA CYS A 272 5.04 -43.59 -6.06
C CYS A 272 4.77 -44.87 -5.27
N TRP A 273 4.00 -44.79 -4.18
CA TRP A 273 3.63 -45.96 -3.39
C TRP A 273 2.83 -46.98 -4.19
N TYR A 274 1.86 -46.55 -5.01
CA TYR A 274 1.11 -47.44 -5.90
C TYR A 274 2.04 -48.19 -6.87
N LEU A 275 2.91 -47.45 -7.55
CA LEU A 275 3.84 -48.03 -8.51
C LEU A 275 4.80 -49.04 -7.86
N LEU A 276 5.36 -48.69 -6.71
CA LEU A 276 6.24 -49.56 -5.93
C LEU A 276 5.48 -50.79 -5.38
N SER A 277 4.17 -50.67 -5.11
CA SER A 277 3.33 -51.80 -4.72
C SER A 277 3.18 -52.81 -5.86
N ILE A 278 2.94 -52.33 -7.09
CA ILE A 278 2.87 -53.17 -8.30
C ILE A 278 4.23 -53.86 -8.55
N GLU A 279 5.34 -53.13 -8.40
CA GLU A 279 6.68 -53.73 -8.51
C GLU A 279 6.94 -54.79 -7.44
N ARG A 280 6.50 -54.54 -6.20
CA ARG A 280 6.68 -55.48 -5.10
C ARG A 280 5.84 -56.75 -5.32
N GLN A 281 4.62 -56.59 -5.86
CA GLN A 281 3.75 -57.69 -6.26
C GLN A 281 4.36 -58.52 -7.38
N GLU A 282 4.88 -57.88 -8.42
CA GLU A 282 5.57 -58.55 -9.52
C GLU A 282 6.85 -59.25 -9.08
N ALA A 283 7.63 -58.65 -8.18
CA ALA A 283 8.81 -59.28 -7.61
C ALA A 283 8.46 -60.54 -6.81
N CYS A 284 7.31 -60.56 -6.12
CA CYS A 284 6.80 -61.78 -5.50
C CYS A 284 6.52 -62.86 -6.55
N TRP A 285 5.78 -62.52 -7.61
CA TRP A 285 5.44 -63.46 -8.67
C TRP A 285 6.69 -64.07 -9.31
N ILE A 286 7.69 -63.25 -9.63
CA ILE A 286 8.98 -63.70 -10.15
C ILE A 286 9.67 -64.62 -9.15
N SER A 287 9.67 -64.29 -7.86
CA SER A 287 10.33 -65.10 -6.83
C SER A 287 9.73 -66.50 -6.68
N VAL A 288 8.39 -66.61 -6.73
CA VAL A 288 7.68 -67.90 -6.65
C VAL A 288 7.87 -68.69 -7.94
N CYS A 289 7.74 -68.03 -9.08
CA CYS A 289 7.93 -68.64 -10.40
C CYS A 289 9.35 -69.23 -10.54
N ASN A 290 10.39 -68.55 -10.05
CA ASN A 290 11.76 -69.07 -10.04
C ASN A 290 11.95 -70.37 -9.23
N LEU A 291 11.08 -70.64 -8.26
CA LEU A 291 11.16 -71.87 -7.46
C LEU A 291 10.54 -73.06 -8.17
N GLU A 292 9.60 -72.82 -9.09
CA GLU A 292 8.93 -73.86 -9.87
C GLU A 292 9.83 -74.42 -11.01
N ASN A 293 10.95 -73.76 -11.34
CA ASN A 293 12.12 -74.14 -12.19
C ASN A 293 11.88 -74.72 -13.62
N LEU A 294 10.82 -75.49 -13.87
CA LEU A 294 10.52 -76.17 -15.14
C LEU A 294 9.28 -75.59 -15.86
N SER A 295 8.46 -74.77 -15.19
CA SER A 295 7.19 -74.22 -15.71
C SER A 295 7.15 -72.69 -15.78
N CYS A 296 8.20 -71.98 -15.36
CA CYS A 296 8.16 -70.53 -15.22
C CYS A 296 8.45 -69.78 -16.53
N GLU A 297 7.46 -69.08 -17.06
CA GLU A 297 7.57 -68.23 -18.24
C GLU A 297 7.24 -66.76 -17.89
N TYR A 298 8.27 -65.90 -17.78
CA TYR A 298 8.07 -64.49 -17.41
C TYR A 298 7.17 -63.71 -18.38
N GLY A 299 7.00 -64.20 -19.60
CA GLY A 299 6.09 -63.63 -20.59
C GLY A 299 4.62 -63.68 -20.15
N PHE A 300 4.26 -64.59 -19.24
CA PHE A 300 2.88 -64.75 -18.74
C PHE A 300 2.41 -63.65 -17.79
N PHE A 301 3.35 -62.88 -17.21
CA PHE A 301 3.03 -61.71 -16.39
C PHE A 301 2.66 -60.46 -17.20
N ASP A 302 2.77 -60.49 -18.53
CA ASP A 302 2.36 -59.41 -19.44
C ASP A 302 1.05 -59.80 -20.13
N CYS A 303 -0.09 -59.18 -19.75
CA CYS A 303 -1.41 -59.60 -20.26
C CYS A 303 -1.49 -59.48 -21.80
N ARG A 304 -0.77 -58.53 -22.40
CA ARG A 304 -0.83 -58.26 -23.85
C ARG A 304 -0.24 -59.38 -24.71
N ARG A 305 0.67 -60.18 -24.17
CA ARG A 305 1.33 -61.26 -24.94
C ARG A 305 0.54 -62.54 -25.02
N VAL A 306 -0.51 -62.66 -24.22
CA VAL A 306 -1.03 -63.98 -23.84
C VAL A 306 -2.54 -64.07 -23.87
N HIS A 307 -3.19 -63.08 -24.48
CA HIS A 307 -4.62 -63.15 -24.76
C HIS A 307 -4.96 -64.42 -25.57
N GLY A 308 -5.67 -65.35 -24.92
CA GLY A 308 -6.24 -66.53 -25.55
C GLY A 308 -5.31 -67.74 -25.74
N SER A 309 -4.13 -67.79 -25.12
CA SER A 309 -3.29 -68.99 -25.20
C SER A 309 -3.72 -70.03 -24.14
N PRO A 310 -4.10 -71.27 -24.53
CA PRO A 310 -4.48 -72.32 -23.58
C PRO A 310 -3.33 -72.74 -22.64
N HIS A 311 -2.08 -72.53 -23.07
CA HIS A 311 -0.88 -72.79 -22.26
C HIS A 311 -0.79 -71.91 -21.00
N ARG A 312 -1.21 -70.65 -21.07
CA ARG A 312 -1.21 -69.76 -19.89
C ARG A 312 -2.28 -70.12 -18.87
N GLU A 313 -3.48 -70.47 -19.31
CA GLU A 313 -4.54 -70.91 -18.39
C GLU A 313 -4.14 -72.20 -17.66
N SER A 314 -3.55 -73.16 -18.39
CA SER A 314 -2.99 -74.38 -17.78
C SER A 314 -1.85 -74.07 -16.80
N TRP A 315 -0.96 -73.13 -17.13
CA TRP A 315 0.11 -72.69 -16.23
C TRP A 315 -0.44 -72.00 -14.98
N PHE A 316 -1.38 -71.06 -15.15
CA PHE A 316 -1.98 -70.32 -14.06
C PHE A 316 -2.67 -71.25 -13.05
N ASN A 317 -3.46 -72.22 -13.53
CA ASN A 317 -4.15 -73.20 -12.71
C ASN A 317 -3.20 -74.19 -12.00
N SER A 318 -2.00 -74.42 -12.55
CA SER A 318 -0.99 -75.29 -11.93
C SER A 318 -0.01 -74.53 -11.02
N SER A 319 0.10 -73.22 -11.18
CA SER A 319 1.01 -72.38 -10.39
C SER A 319 0.45 -72.11 -8.99
N ASN A 320 1.33 -72.09 -7.98
CA ASN A 320 0.93 -71.74 -6.60
C ASN A 320 1.11 -70.24 -6.28
N ILE A 321 1.25 -69.40 -7.31
CA ILE A 321 1.63 -67.99 -7.16
C ILE A 321 0.58 -67.20 -6.36
N THR A 322 -0.72 -67.43 -6.58
CA THR A 322 -1.80 -66.76 -5.85
C THR A 322 -1.71 -67.00 -4.34
N ASN A 323 -1.36 -68.22 -3.94
CA ASN A 323 -1.29 -68.61 -2.53
C ASN A 323 -0.05 -68.05 -1.85
N PHE A 324 1.12 -68.09 -2.51
CA PHE A 324 2.38 -67.61 -1.95
C PHE A 324 2.52 -66.08 -1.98
N CYS A 325 1.90 -65.41 -2.95
CA CYS A 325 1.90 -63.95 -3.09
C CYS A 325 0.63 -63.29 -2.53
N ASN A 326 0.15 -63.82 -1.40
CA ASN A 326 -0.92 -63.22 -0.61
C ASN A 326 -0.31 -62.53 0.62
N PRO A 327 -0.67 -61.27 0.95
CA PRO A 327 -0.18 -60.58 2.15
C PRO A 327 -0.51 -61.29 3.48
N ASP A 328 -1.56 -62.11 3.54
CA ASP A 328 -1.89 -62.89 4.74
C ASP A 328 -1.00 -64.14 4.89
N ASN A 329 -0.30 -64.55 3.82
CA ASN A 329 0.67 -65.63 3.86
C ASN A 329 2.05 -65.08 4.25
N HIS A 330 2.71 -65.71 5.23
CA HIS A 330 4.00 -65.25 5.76
C HIS A 330 5.19 -65.53 4.83
N TYR A 331 4.93 -66.07 3.63
CA TYR A 331 5.95 -66.45 2.66
C TYR A 331 6.73 -65.25 2.10
N TYR A 332 6.03 -64.20 1.65
CA TYR A 332 6.65 -63.02 1.08
C TYR A 332 6.30 -61.77 1.86
N GLN A 333 7.31 -61.07 2.38
CA GLN A 333 7.10 -59.87 3.19
C GLN A 333 6.83 -58.65 2.30
N PHE A 334 5.57 -58.22 2.25
CA PHE A 334 5.14 -57.04 1.50
C PHE A 334 5.36 -55.71 2.23
N GLY A 335 5.40 -55.72 3.57
CA GLY A 335 5.61 -54.52 4.38
C GLY A 335 4.55 -53.44 4.12
N ILE A 336 4.98 -52.19 3.93
CA ILE A 336 4.11 -51.02 3.65
C ILE A 336 3.29 -51.16 2.36
N TYR A 337 3.64 -52.09 1.47
CA TYR A 337 2.91 -52.36 0.23
C TYR A 337 1.81 -53.40 0.40
N GLY A 338 1.75 -54.10 1.55
CA GLY A 338 0.76 -55.14 1.81
C GLY A 338 -0.69 -54.63 1.76
N ASP A 339 -0.92 -53.41 2.24
CA ASP A 339 -2.22 -52.74 2.17
C ASP A 339 -2.77 -52.65 0.74
N ALA A 340 -1.90 -52.47 -0.26
CA ALA A 340 -2.33 -52.36 -1.66
C ALA A 340 -2.97 -53.66 -2.17
N LEU A 341 -2.47 -54.81 -1.72
CA LEU A 341 -3.02 -56.12 -2.07
C LEU A 341 -4.22 -56.47 -1.19
N LYS A 342 -4.16 -56.18 0.10
CA LYS A 342 -5.23 -56.50 1.06
C LYS A 342 -6.55 -55.78 0.78
N PHE A 343 -6.46 -54.56 0.23
CA PHE A 343 -7.62 -53.75 -0.14
C PHE A 343 -7.87 -53.72 -1.65
N ASP A 344 -7.27 -54.62 -2.42
CA ASP A 344 -7.46 -54.74 -3.88
C ASP A 344 -7.23 -53.43 -4.65
N VAL A 345 -6.30 -52.59 -4.18
CA VAL A 345 -6.01 -51.28 -4.78
C VAL A 345 -5.40 -51.44 -6.17
N THR A 346 -4.65 -52.51 -6.39
CA THR A 346 -3.96 -52.78 -7.67
C THR A 346 -4.91 -53.23 -8.78
N THR A 347 -6.09 -53.75 -8.44
CA THR A 347 -7.15 -54.21 -9.36
C THR A 347 -8.34 -53.24 -9.44
N ALA A 348 -8.45 -52.29 -8.50
CA ALA A 348 -9.54 -51.33 -8.42
C ALA A 348 -9.59 -50.34 -9.61
N SER A 349 -10.79 -49.81 -9.86
CA SER A 349 -11.01 -48.74 -10.85
C SER A 349 -10.22 -47.47 -10.53
N PHE A 350 -9.90 -46.67 -11.55
CA PHE A 350 -9.04 -45.48 -11.45
C PHE A 350 -9.37 -44.55 -10.28
N PHE A 351 -10.63 -44.16 -10.10
CA PHE A 351 -11.01 -43.23 -9.04
C PHE A 351 -10.77 -43.82 -7.64
N ASN A 352 -11.14 -45.10 -7.44
CA ASN A 352 -10.95 -45.76 -6.16
C ASN A 352 -9.46 -45.90 -5.81
N LYS A 353 -8.64 -46.37 -6.76
CA LYS A 353 -7.19 -46.46 -6.53
C LYS A 353 -6.55 -45.07 -6.32
N TYR A 354 -6.95 -44.06 -7.09
CA TYR A 354 -6.42 -42.70 -6.96
C TYR A 354 -6.71 -42.09 -5.58
N PHE A 355 -7.98 -42.10 -5.13
CA PHE A 355 -8.33 -41.50 -3.84
C PHE A 355 -7.71 -42.26 -2.67
N TYR A 356 -7.62 -43.60 -2.76
CA TYR A 356 -6.95 -44.40 -1.73
C TYR A 356 -5.46 -44.05 -1.65
N CYS A 357 -4.75 -44.00 -2.78
CA CYS A 357 -3.33 -43.69 -2.80
C CYS A 357 -3.04 -42.24 -2.40
N PHE A 358 -3.88 -41.29 -2.80
CA PHE A 358 -3.81 -39.90 -2.36
C PHE A 358 -3.98 -39.79 -0.83
N TRP A 359 -4.99 -40.47 -0.27
CA TRP A 359 -5.20 -40.56 1.17
C TRP A 359 -4.00 -41.19 1.89
N TRP A 360 -3.47 -42.31 1.37
CA TRP A 360 -2.29 -42.96 1.93
C TRP A 360 -1.09 -42.02 1.97
N GLY A 361 -0.82 -41.29 0.88
CA GLY A 361 0.26 -40.30 0.81
C GLY A 361 0.03 -39.14 1.78
N LEU A 362 -1.19 -38.61 1.87
CA LEU A 362 -1.54 -37.50 2.74
C LEU A 362 -1.43 -37.88 4.22
N ARG A 363 -1.92 -39.08 4.58
CA ARG A 363 -1.85 -39.63 5.94
C ARG A 363 -0.40 -39.70 6.39
N ASN A 364 0.45 -40.38 5.63
CA ASN A 364 1.84 -40.63 6.03
C ASN A 364 2.72 -39.37 5.98
N LEU A 365 2.47 -38.44 5.06
CA LEU A 365 3.15 -37.15 5.04
C LEU A 365 2.79 -36.31 6.27
N SER A 366 1.51 -36.32 6.68
CA SER A 366 1.00 -35.52 7.80
C SER A 366 1.29 -36.15 9.17
N SER A 367 1.41 -37.48 9.25
CA SER A 367 1.76 -38.21 10.47
C SER A 367 3.25 -38.55 10.57
N LEU A 368 4.10 -37.93 9.74
CA LEU A 368 5.55 -38.14 9.73
C LEU A 368 5.97 -39.61 9.59
N GLY A 369 5.15 -40.42 8.91
CA GLY A 369 5.40 -41.85 8.69
C GLY A 369 5.25 -42.75 9.93
N GLN A 370 4.66 -42.27 11.04
CA GLN A 370 4.58 -43.02 12.31
C GLN A 370 3.92 -44.40 12.21
N ASN A 371 2.99 -44.61 11.26
CA ASN A 371 2.25 -45.85 11.08
C ASN A 371 2.80 -46.72 9.93
N LEU A 372 4.05 -46.51 9.51
CA LEU A 372 4.70 -47.32 8.48
C LEU A 372 5.40 -48.53 9.10
N SER A 373 4.88 -49.72 8.85
CA SER A 373 5.49 -50.98 9.25
C SER A 373 6.33 -51.56 8.11
N THR A 374 7.66 -51.39 8.18
CA THR A 374 8.56 -51.80 7.10
C THR A 374 9.02 -53.26 7.21
N SER A 375 9.21 -53.94 6.07
CA SER A 375 9.98 -55.19 6.03
C SER A 375 11.50 -54.92 6.08
N THR A 376 12.31 -55.98 5.97
CA THR A 376 13.78 -55.87 5.88
C THR A 376 14.29 -55.39 4.51
N TYR A 377 13.38 -55.14 3.56
CA TYR A 377 13.74 -54.68 2.22
C TYR A 377 14.30 -53.25 2.24
N VAL A 378 15.54 -53.09 1.78
CA VAL A 378 16.27 -51.81 1.80
C VAL A 378 15.52 -50.69 1.06
N GLY A 379 14.89 -51.00 -0.09
CA GLY A 379 14.17 -49.99 -0.88
C GLY A 379 12.95 -49.42 -0.15
N GLU A 380 12.25 -50.25 0.62
CA GLU A 380 11.10 -49.83 1.44
C GLU A 380 11.54 -48.98 2.63
N ILE A 381 12.62 -49.39 3.31
CA ILE A 381 13.19 -48.64 4.43
C ILE A 381 13.64 -47.26 3.94
N ALA A 382 14.36 -47.20 2.81
CA ALA A 382 14.78 -45.94 2.20
C ALA A 382 13.59 -45.04 1.83
N PHE A 383 12.53 -45.60 1.23
CA PHE A 383 11.31 -44.85 0.89
C PHE A 383 10.61 -44.31 2.15
N SER A 384 10.55 -45.09 3.22
CA SER A 384 9.95 -44.70 4.49
C SER A 384 10.74 -43.58 5.18
N ILE A 385 12.08 -43.62 5.13
CA ILE A 385 12.95 -42.53 5.61
C ILE A 385 12.70 -41.25 4.81
N ILE A 386 12.53 -41.34 3.49
CA ILE A 386 12.20 -40.19 2.63
C ILE A 386 10.85 -39.60 3.02
N ILE A 387 9.83 -40.43 3.26
CA ILE A 387 8.50 -39.95 3.71
C ILE A 387 8.61 -39.22 5.05
N ALA A 388 9.30 -39.80 6.03
CA ALA A 388 9.44 -39.21 7.35
C ALA A 388 10.19 -37.86 7.31
N THR A 389 11.30 -37.79 6.56
CA THR A 389 12.10 -36.56 6.41
C THR A 389 11.35 -35.48 5.63
N LEU A 390 10.71 -35.84 4.51
CA LEU A 390 9.92 -34.91 3.70
C LEU A 390 8.68 -34.42 4.45
N GLY A 391 8.00 -35.31 5.18
CA GLY A 391 6.85 -34.98 6.03
C GLY A 391 7.21 -33.94 7.07
N LEU A 392 8.33 -34.12 7.78
CA LEU A 392 8.77 -33.18 8.81
C LEU A 392 9.02 -31.78 8.24
N VAL A 393 9.76 -31.69 7.13
CA VAL A 393 10.10 -30.42 6.49
C VAL A 393 8.85 -29.74 5.92
N LEU A 394 8.05 -30.45 5.13
CA LEU A 394 6.89 -29.86 4.45
C LEU A 394 5.78 -29.48 5.43
N PHE A 395 5.52 -30.28 6.46
CA PHE A 395 4.52 -29.97 7.47
C PHE A 395 4.93 -28.76 8.32
N GLY A 396 6.22 -28.67 8.70
CA GLY A 396 6.78 -27.50 9.38
C GLY A 396 6.67 -26.22 8.53
N LEU A 397 7.00 -26.30 7.23
CA LEU A 397 6.87 -25.19 6.30
C LEU A 397 5.40 -24.76 6.10
N LEU A 398 4.48 -25.71 6.03
CA LEU A 398 3.04 -25.42 5.91
C LEU A 398 2.56 -24.61 7.11
N ILE A 399 2.82 -25.09 8.33
CA ILE A 399 2.41 -24.40 9.56
C ILE A 399 3.06 -23.02 9.66
N GLY A 400 4.38 -22.92 9.45
CA GLY A 400 5.10 -21.65 9.55
C GLY A 400 4.64 -20.60 8.55
N ASN A 401 4.41 -21.00 7.28
CA ASN A 401 3.90 -20.09 6.25
C ASN A 401 2.45 -19.69 6.53
N MET A 402 1.58 -20.64 6.91
CA MET A 402 0.18 -20.33 7.25
C MET A 402 0.08 -19.37 8.44
N GLN A 403 0.91 -19.57 9.48
CA GLN A 403 0.98 -18.66 10.63
C GLN A 403 1.36 -17.24 10.20
N THR A 404 2.39 -17.11 9.35
CA THR A 404 2.85 -15.80 8.84
C THR A 404 1.74 -15.08 8.07
N TYR A 405 0.99 -15.78 7.21
CA TYR A 405 -0.11 -15.17 6.45
C TYR A 405 -1.28 -14.77 7.34
N LEU A 406 -1.67 -15.60 8.31
CA LEU A 406 -2.75 -15.28 9.23
C LEU A 406 -2.39 -14.07 10.11
N GLN A 407 -1.15 -14.03 10.64
CA GLN A 407 -0.65 -12.90 11.44
C GLN A 407 -0.61 -11.60 10.63
N SER A 408 -0.19 -11.65 9.36
CA SER A 408 -0.13 -10.45 8.50
C SER A 408 -1.47 -9.72 8.34
N THR A 409 -2.60 -10.45 8.43
CA THR A 409 -3.94 -9.87 8.34
C THR A 409 -4.37 -9.24 9.65
N THR A 410 -3.87 -9.73 10.78
CA THR A 410 -4.26 -9.27 12.12
C THR A 410 -3.37 -8.17 12.69
N VAL A 411 -2.21 -7.87 12.06
CA VAL A 411 -1.22 -6.90 12.59
C VAL A 411 -1.86 -5.60 13.06
N HIS A 412 -2.61 -4.89 12.20
CA HIS A 412 -3.20 -3.60 12.60
C HIS A 412 -4.27 -3.71 13.69
N LEU A 413 -5.04 -4.81 13.69
CA LEU A 413 -6.01 -5.07 14.75
C LEU A 413 -5.32 -5.37 16.07
N GLU A 414 -4.20 -6.06 16.02
CA GLU A 414 -3.40 -6.45 17.17
C GLU A 414 -2.63 -5.24 17.73
N GLU A 415 -2.04 -4.41 16.88
CA GLU A 415 -1.47 -3.09 17.23
C GLU A 415 -2.50 -2.22 17.96
N TRP A 416 -3.72 -2.12 17.41
CA TRP A 416 -4.81 -1.38 18.06
C TRP A 416 -5.20 -1.99 19.42
N ARG A 417 -5.34 -3.31 19.49
CA ARG A 417 -5.68 -4.02 20.74
C ARG A 417 -4.62 -3.82 21.82
N ILE A 418 -3.34 -3.91 21.47
CA ILE A 418 -2.22 -3.69 22.39
C ILE A 418 -2.26 -2.26 22.90
N LYS A 419 -2.29 -1.27 21.99
CA LYS A 419 -2.32 0.15 22.36
C LYS A 419 -3.51 0.49 23.26
N ARG A 420 -4.70 -0.05 22.94
CA ARG A 420 -5.90 0.15 23.76
C ARG A 420 -5.75 -0.47 25.15
N THR A 421 -5.22 -1.68 25.25
CA THR A 421 -4.98 -2.36 26.53
C THR A 421 -4.00 -1.58 27.39
N ASP A 422 -2.91 -1.10 26.79
CA ASP A 422 -1.89 -0.30 27.48
C ASP A 422 -2.47 1.02 28.00
N THR A 423 -3.27 1.73 27.18
CA THR A 423 -3.96 2.95 27.64
C THR A 423 -4.92 2.64 28.79
N GLU A 424 -5.73 1.57 28.72
CA GLU A 424 -6.65 1.20 29.81
C GLU A 424 -5.92 0.86 31.11
N GLN A 425 -4.82 0.08 31.03
CA GLN A 425 -3.99 -0.25 32.18
C GLN A 425 -3.37 1.01 32.79
N TRP A 426 -2.86 1.92 31.96
CA TRP A 426 -2.32 3.21 32.41
C TRP A 426 -3.40 4.05 33.10
N MET A 427 -4.60 4.17 32.52
CA MET A 427 -5.73 4.92 33.12
C MET A 427 -6.21 4.30 34.43
N HIS A 428 -6.19 2.96 34.53
CA HIS A 428 -6.54 2.25 35.75
C HIS A 428 -5.49 2.47 36.85
N HIS A 429 -4.21 2.32 36.53
CA HIS A 429 -3.11 2.54 37.47
C HIS A 429 -3.09 3.97 38.03
N ARG A 430 -3.44 4.97 37.19
CA ARG A 430 -3.55 6.38 37.59
C ARG A 430 -4.89 6.74 38.25
N GLN A 431 -5.80 5.78 38.42
CA GLN A 431 -7.11 5.96 39.06
C GLN A 431 -7.93 7.11 38.44
N LEU A 432 -7.89 7.26 37.11
CA LEU A 432 -8.61 8.35 36.46
C LEU A 432 -10.14 8.25 36.69
N PRO A 433 -10.82 9.40 36.91
CA PRO A 433 -12.28 9.49 36.94
C PRO A 433 -12.93 8.91 35.68
N HIS A 434 -14.16 8.42 35.82
CA HIS A 434 -14.89 7.76 34.72
C HIS A 434 -15.08 8.69 33.51
N GLU A 435 -15.37 9.97 33.75
CA GLU A 435 -15.54 10.97 32.68
C GLU A 435 -14.27 11.15 31.85
N LEU A 436 -13.10 11.30 32.51
CA LEU A 436 -11.82 11.42 31.82
C LEU A 436 -11.46 10.14 31.05
N LYS A 437 -11.76 8.96 31.61
CA LYS A 437 -11.59 7.69 30.90
C LYS A 437 -12.43 7.63 29.62
N GLN A 438 -13.68 8.08 29.68
CA GLN A 438 -14.54 8.16 28.50
C GLN A 438 -14.02 9.15 27.47
N SER A 439 -13.53 10.32 27.89
CA SER A 439 -12.92 11.30 27.00
C SER A 439 -11.67 10.74 26.29
N VAL A 440 -10.77 10.07 27.02
CA VAL A 440 -9.58 9.43 26.43
C VAL A 440 -9.98 8.34 25.44
N ARG A 441 -10.95 7.47 25.78
CA ARG A 441 -11.46 6.44 24.87
C ARG A 441 -12.04 7.02 23.58
N LYS A 442 -12.83 8.10 23.68
CA LYS A 442 -13.41 8.78 22.52
C LYS A 442 -12.31 9.37 21.63
N TYR A 443 -11.31 10.02 22.24
CA TYR A 443 -10.15 10.56 21.53
C TYR A 443 -9.34 9.48 20.81
N ASP A 444 -8.97 8.41 21.50
CA ASP A 444 -8.17 7.32 20.91
C ASP A 444 -8.93 6.60 19.79
N GLN A 445 -10.23 6.39 19.96
CA GLN A 445 -11.08 5.81 18.92
C GLN A 445 -11.13 6.70 17.68
N TYR A 446 -11.37 8.01 17.87
CA TYR A 446 -11.41 8.94 16.75
C TYR A 446 -10.06 9.04 16.04
N LYS A 447 -8.97 9.21 16.80
CA LYS A 447 -7.61 9.25 16.26
C LYS A 447 -7.29 8.02 15.43
N TRP A 448 -7.68 6.82 15.90
CA TRP A 448 -7.49 5.59 15.15
C TRP A 448 -8.28 5.57 13.84
N VAL A 449 -9.54 5.99 13.85
CA VAL A 449 -10.38 6.03 12.64
C VAL A 449 -9.86 7.06 11.64
N ALA A 450 -9.43 8.23 12.10
CA ALA A 450 -8.91 9.31 11.27
C ALA A 450 -7.55 8.96 10.64
N THR A 451 -6.59 8.46 11.43
CA THR A 451 -5.23 8.20 10.93
C THR A 451 -4.96 6.75 10.55
N ARG A 452 -5.92 5.83 10.78
CA ARG A 452 -5.75 4.37 10.63
C ARG A 452 -4.53 3.82 11.40
N GLY A 453 -4.18 4.45 12.52
CA GLY A 453 -3.03 4.07 13.33
C GLY A 453 -1.68 4.58 12.81
N VAL A 454 -1.66 5.35 11.72
CA VAL A 454 -0.44 5.96 11.20
C VAL A 454 -0.05 7.15 12.06
N ASP A 455 1.23 7.22 12.41
CA ASP A 455 1.85 8.40 13.02
C ASP A 455 2.44 9.28 11.91
N GLU A 456 1.70 10.34 11.56
CA GLU A 456 2.07 11.26 10.47
C GLU A 456 3.46 11.90 10.69
N GLU A 457 3.79 12.25 11.93
CA GLU A 457 5.07 12.88 12.26
C GLU A 457 6.23 11.90 12.08
N ALA A 458 6.04 10.64 12.46
CA ALA A 458 7.04 9.58 12.25
C ALA A 458 7.26 9.29 10.75
N VAL A 459 6.18 9.26 9.95
CA VAL A 459 6.27 9.09 8.49
C VAL A 459 7.05 10.26 7.87
N LEU A 460 6.73 11.49 8.24
CA LEU A 460 7.40 12.68 7.72
C LEU A 460 8.88 12.75 8.13
N LYS A 461 9.23 12.30 9.35
CA LYS A 461 10.64 12.21 9.81
C LYS A 461 11.46 11.18 9.05
N GLY A 462 10.84 10.15 8.50
CA GLY A 462 11.51 9.14 7.65
C GLY A 462 11.86 9.64 6.24
N LEU A 463 11.35 10.80 5.82
CA LEU A 463 11.58 11.37 4.49
C LEU A 463 12.76 12.36 4.48
N PRO A 464 13.46 12.49 3.34
CA PRO A 464 14.41 13.58 3.11
C PRO A 464 13.76 14.96 3.36
N MET A 465 14.57 15.91 3.82
CA MET A 465 14.10 17.23 4.23
C MET A 465 13.30 17.95 3.14
N GLU A 466 13.75 17.91 1.88
CA GLU A 466 13.06 18.57 0.76
C GLU A 466 11.66 17.99 0.51
N LEU A 467 11.52 16.67 0.47
CA LEU A 467 10.20 16.02 0.28
C LEU A 467 9.26 16.32 1.43
N ARG A 468 9.76 16.33 2.67
CA ARG A 468 8.97 16.72 3.84
C ARG A 468 8.44 18.15 3.71
N ARG A 469 9.27 19.08 3.22
CA ARG A 469 8.89 20.48 2.98
C ARG A 469 7.79 20.60 1.92
N ASP A 470 7.98 19.94 0.78
CA ASP A 470 7.01 19.97 -0.32
C ASP A 470 5.64 19.42 0.11
N ILE A 471 5.62 18.32 0.87
CA ILE A 471 4.39 17.73 1.40
C ILE A 471 3.71 18.70 2.39
N LYS A 472 4.45 19.22 3.38
CA LYS A 472 3.89 20.16 4.35
C LYS A 472 3.35 21.43 3.67
N ARG A 473 4.08 21.98 2.70
CA ARG A 473 3.64 23.12 1.88
C ARG A 473 2.36 22.79 1.15
N HIS A 474 2.27 21.64 0.48
CA HIS A 474 1.07 21.23 -0.25
C HIS A 474 -0.17 21.11 0.66
N LEU A 475 0.00 20.61 1.89
CA LEU A 475 -1.09 20.43 2.84
C LEU A 475 -1.56 21.74 3.48
N CYS A 476 -0.65 22.69 3.72
CA CYS A 476 -0.92 23.83 4.60
C CYS A 476 -1.04 25.18 3.88
N LEU A 477 -0.43 25.36 2.70
CA LEU A 477 -0.24 26.69 2.09
C LEU A 477 -1.56 27.44 1.89
N ASP A 478 -2.59 26.76 1.39
CA ASP A 478 -3.90 27.37 1.15
C ASP A 478 -4.58 27.81 2.45
N LEU A 479 -4.36 27.10 3.55
CA LEU A 479 -4.87 27.47 4.87
C LEU A 479 -4.13 28.69 5.43
N VAL A 480 -2.81 28.70 5.30
CA VAL A 480 -1.95 29.81 5.77
C VAL A 480 -2.29 31.11 5.02
N ARG A 481 -2.47 31.05 3.70
CA ARG A 481 -2.83 32.23 2.88
C ARG A 481 -4.20 32.82 3.19
N ARG A 482 -5.10 32.09 3.86
CA ARG A 482 -6.38 32.67 4.29
C ARG A 482 -6.21 33.71 5.39
N VAL A 483 -5.10 33.67 6.13
CA VAL A 483 -4.75 34.72 7.08
C VAL A 483 -4.28 35.94 6.29
N PRO A 484 -5.01 37.08 6.32
CA PRO A 484 -4.72 38.21 5.45
C PRO A 484 -3.34 38.86 5.65
N LEU A 485 -2.72 38.60 6.81
CA LEU A 485 -1.36 39.00 7.14
C LEU A 485 -0.32 38.12 6.45
N PHE A 486 -0.54 36.80 6.44
CA PHE A 486 0.38 35.82 5.85
C PHE A 486 0.36 35.85 4.33
N ASP A 487 -0.80 36.09 3.71
CA ASP A 487 -0.95 36.21 2.25
C ASP A 487 -0.03 37.26 1.60
N GLN A 488 0.41 38.27 2.36
CA GLN A 488 1.32 39.32 1.89
C GLN A 488 2.80 39.05 2.18
N MET A 489 3.10 37.92 2.82
CA MET A 489 4.47 37.51 3.09
C MET A 489 5.09 36.92 1.83
N ASP A 490 6.41 36.96 1.75
CA ASP A 490 7.16 36.28 0.72
C ASP A 490 7.03 34.76 0.87
N GLU A 491 7.16 34.05 -0.26
CA GLU A 491 7.00 32.59 -0.32
C GLU A 491 7.90 31.84 0.68
N ARG A 492 9.12 32.34 0.93
CA ARG A 492 10.05 31.72 1.88
C ARG A 492 9.54 31.76 3.31
N MET A 493 8.82 32.81 3.69
CA MET A 493 8.21 32.93 5.01
C MET A 493 6.97 32.07 5.13
N LEU A 494 6.16 31.97 4.07
CA LEU A 494 5.05 31.01 3.99
C LEU A 494 5.55 29.57 4.13
N ASP A 495 6.68 29.22 3.50
CA ASP A 495 7.33 27.92 3.66
C ASP A 495 7.79 27.69 5.10
N ALA A 496 8.41 28.69 5.73
CA ALA A 496 8.86 28.60 7.11
C ALA A 496 7.71 28.42 8.11
N ILE A 497 6.51 28.96 7.82
CA ILE A 497 5.28 28.73 8.58
C ILE A 497 4.78 27.31 8.33
N CYS A 498 4.66 26.90 7.06
CA CYS A 498 4.18 25.56 6.68
C CYS A 498 5.03 24.44 7.29
N GLU A 499 6.35 24.62 7.39
CA GLU A 499 7.27 23.68 8.01
C GLU A 499 6.99 23.45 9.51
N ARG A 500 6.51 24.48 10.21
CA ARG A 500 6.30 24.51 11.66
C ARG A 500 4.91 24.10 12.10
N LEU A 501 3.95 24.05 11.18
CA LEU A 501 2.61 23.56 11.48
C LEU A 501 2.66 22.09 11.91
N GLN A 502 1.92 21.80 12.99
CA GLN A 502 1.74 20.47 13.55
C GLN A 502 0.28 20.04 13.45
N PRO A 503 -0.02 18.78 13.15
CA PRO A 503 -1.39 18.29 13.12
C PRO A 503 -2.01 18.31 14.53
N ALA A 504 -3.26 18.76 14.62
CA ALA A 504 -4.04 18.84 15.85
C ALA A 504 -5.42 18.18 15.65
N LEU A 505 -5.85 17.39 16.63
CA LEU A 505 -7.12 16.67 16.62
C LEU A 505 -7.91 17.01 17.88
N CYS A 506 -9.16 17.44 17.70
CA CYS A 506 -10.07 17.75 18.80
C CYS A 506 -11.33 16.89 18.69
N THR A 507 -11.79 16.33 19.80
CA THR A 507 -13.05 15.59 19.85
C THR A 507 -14.23 16.53 20.11
N GLU A 508 -15.44 16.13 19.70
CA GLU A 508 -16.66 16.85 20.04
C GLU A 508 -16.74 17.18 21.55
N GLY A 509 -17.15 18.41 21.85
CA GLY A 509 -17.38 18.89 23.20
C GLY A 509 -16.15 19.47 23.90
N THR A 510 -14.95 19.31 23.35
CA THR A 510 -13.72 19.84 23.95
C THR A 510 -13.68 21.36 23.85
N PHE A 511 -13.30 22.01 24.94
CA PHE A 511 -12.98 23.43 24.94
C PHE A 511 -11.51 23.58 24.53
N LEU A 512 -11.25 24.25 23.42
CA LEU A 512 -9.89 24.49 22.94
C LEU A 512 -9.25 25.64 23.72
N VAL A 513 -10.01 26.70 23.95
CA VAL A 513 -9.62 27.84 24.77
C VAL A 513 -10.86 28.47 25.40
N ARG A 514 -10.77 28.97 26.63
CA ARG A 514 -11.84 29.76 27.26
C ARG A 514 -11.49 31.25 27.24
N GLU A 515 -12.51 32.09 27.27
CA GLU A 515 -12.33 33.54 27.40
C GLU A 515 -11.49 33.84 28.66
N GLY A 516 -10.35 34.53 28.49
CA GLY A 516 -9.38 34.84 29.54
C GLY A 516 -8.15 33.90 29.59
N ASP A 517 -8.25 32.69 29.05
CA ASP A 517 -7.12 31.73 29.05
C ASP A 517 -5.97 32.23 28.15
N PRO A 518 -4.70 31.92 28.47
CA PRO A 518 -3.58 32.25 27.59
C PRO A 518 -3.69 31.49 26.26
N VAL A 519 -3.53 32.20 25.15
CA VAL A 519 -3.51 31.61 23.81
C VAL A 519 -2.10 31.11 23.53
N ASN A 520 -1.93 29.80 23.41
CA ASN A 520 -0.62 29.16 23.21
C ASN A 520 -0.36 28.80 21.74
N GLU A 521 -1.41 28.65 20.94
CA GLU A 521 -1.33 28.21 19.56
C GLU A 521 -2.43 28.84 18.71
N MET A 522 -2.12 29.02 17.43
CA MET A 522 -3.07 29.44 16.40
C MET A 522 -3.49 28.19 15.61
N LEU A 523 -4.80 27.96 15.47
CA LEU A 523 -5.35 26.77 14.82
C LEU A 523 -5.95 27.10 13.47
N PHE A 524 -5.64 26.28 12.47
CA PHE A 524 -6.15 26.35 11.10
C PHE A 524 -7.05 25.15 10.84
N ILE A 525 -8.34 25.38 10.67
CA ILE A 525 -9.33 24.31 10.61
C ILE A 525 -9.32 23.67 9.22
N ILE A 526 -9.08 22.37 9.15
CA ILE A 526 -9.12 21.59 7.91
C ILE A 526 -10.51 20.99 7.74
N ARG A 527 -11.04 20.39 8.81
CA ARG A 527 -12.35 19.73 8.85
C ARG A 527 -13.01 19.92 10.21
N GLY A 528 -14.33 19.88 10.22
CA GLY A 528 -15.15 20.04 11.42
C GLY A 528 -15.54 21.50 11.68
N ASN A 529 -16.25 21.70 12.80
CA ASN A 529 -16.82 22.99 13.16
C ASN A 529 -16.57 23.30 14.64
N LEU A 530 -16.18 24.54 14.89
CA LEU A 530 -16.02 25.09 16.23
C LEU A 530 -17.08 26.18 16.45
N ASP A 531 -17.64 26.24 17.65
CA ASP A 531 -18.40 27.40 18.09
C ASP A 531 -17.47 28.33 18.89
N SER A 532 -17.46 29.61 18.53
CA SER A 532 -16.71 30.66 19.21
C SER A 532 -17.68 31.69 19.77
N TYR A 533 -17.61 31.97 21.07
CA TYR A 533 -18.51 32.93 21.71
C TYR A 533 -17.82 33.73 22.82
N THR A 534 -18.31 34.93 23.09
CA THR A 534 -17.79 35.83 24.15
C THR A 534 -18.93 36.45 24.95
N THR A 535 -18.68 36.60 26.24
CA THR A 535 -19.55 37.30 27.19
C THR A 535 -19.00 38.68 27.57
N ASN A 536 -17.89 39.09 26.96
CA ASN A 536 -17.17 40.34 27.23
C ASN A 536 -16.91 40.52 28.74
N GLY A 537 -16.29 39.52 29.34
CA GLY A 537 -16.00 39.49 30.78
C GLY A 537 -17.25 39.41 31.67
N GLY A 538 -18.30 38.71 31.23
CA GLY A 538 -19.51 38.49 32.02
C GLY A 538 -20.49 39.66 32.08
N ARG A 539 -20.43 40.59 31.11
CA ARG A 539 -21.35 41.73 31.05
C ARG A 539 -22.78 41.25 30.77
N THR A 540 -23.70 41.52 31.70
CA THR A 540 -25.11 41.11 31.59
C THR A 540 -25.75 41.63 30.29
N GLY A 541 -26.31 40.73 29.49
CA GLY A 541 -26.98 41.06 28.22
C GLY A 541 -26.08 41.13 26.98
N PHE A 542 -24.79 40.78 27.09
CA PHE A 542 -23.88 40.70 25.95
C PHE A 542 -23.48 39.24 25.67
N PHE A 543 -23.93 38.69 24.54
CA PHE A 543 -23.50 37.40 24.03
C PHE A 543 -23.29 37.50 22.53
N ASN A 544 -22.06 37.32 22.09
CA ASN A 544 -21.73 37.28 20.67
C ASN A 544 -21.19 35.89 20.35
N SER A 545 -21.73 35.23 19.32
CA SER A 545 -21.33 33.89 18.91
C SER A 545 -21.15 33.82 17.40
N CYS A 546 -20.15 33.08 16.96
CA CYS A 546 -19.90 32.76 15.55
C CYS A 546 -19.42 31.32 15.43
N ARG A 547 -19.69 30.70 14.29
CA ARG A 547 -19.23 29.36 13.97
C ARG A 547 -18.02 29.46 13.05
N LEU A 548 -16.97 28.71 13.39
CA LEU A 548 -15.76 28.54 12.57
C LEU A 548 -15.83 27.18 11.89
N GLY A 549 -15.50 27.14 10.61
CA GLY A 549 -15.51 25.93 9.80
C GLY A 549 -14.23 25.73 8.99
N PRO A 550 -14.26 24.82 7.99
CA PRO A 550 -13.10 24.53 7.15
C PRO A 550 -12.51 25.78 6.47
N GLY A 551 -11.23 26.00 6.73
CA GLY A 551 -10.45 27.14 6.24
C GLY A 551 -10.57 28.40 7.09
N ASP A 552 -11.36 28.40 8.16
CA ASP A 552 -11.27 29.44 9.20
C ASP A 552 -10.10 29.14 10.16
N PHE A 553 -9.74 30.11 10.99
CA PHE A 553 -8.69 29.98 11.99
C PHE A 553 -9.10 30.65 13.31
N CYS A 554 -8.42 30.29 14.41
CA CYS A 554 -8.56 30.95 15.70
C CYS A 554 -7.19 31.11 16.39
N GLY A 555 -7.13 31.94 17.45
CA GLY A 555 -5.87 32.30 18.12
C GLY A 555 -5.15 33.48 17.45
N GLU A 556 -5.88 34.33 16.72
CA GLU A 556 -5.36 35.50 16.01
C GLU A 556 -4.76 36.56 16.93
N GLU A 557 -5.08 36.52 18.22
CA GLU A 557 -4.46 37.33 19.27
C GLU A 557 -2.93 37.19 19.25
N LEU A 558 -2.42 35.98 18.95
CA LEU A 558 -0.98 35.70 18.86
C LEU A 558 -0.29 36.48 17.75
N LEU A 559 -0.98 36.85 16.66
CA LEU A 559 -0.39 37.64 15.58
C LEU A 559 0.01 39.03 16.09
N THR A 560 -0.83 39.64 16.93
CA THR A 560 -0.54 40.95 17.51
C THR A 560 0.58 40.90 18.53
N TRP A 561 0.59 39.87 19.37
CA TRP A 561 1.66 39.63 20.33
C TRP A 561 3.00 39.37 19.64
N ALA A 562 3.06 38.46 18.66
CA ALA A 562 4.31 38.11 17.98
C ALA A 562 4.93 39.29 17.21
N LEU A 563 4.12 40.27 16.78
CA LEU A 563 4.58 41.47 16.09
C LEU A 563 4.96 42.64 17.01
N ASP A 564 4.73 42.54 18.33
CA ASP A 564 5.07 43.61 19.28
C ASP A 564 6.60 43.72 19.48
N PRO A 565 7.25 44.85 19.16
CA PRO A 565 8.69 45.05 19.36
C PRO A 565 9.17 44.69 20.77
N ARG A 566 8.36 44.94 21.81
CA ARG A 566 8.67 44.67 23.21
C ARG A 566 7.95 43.42 23.68
N LEU A 567 8.29 42.27 23.10
CA LEU A 567 7.66 40.99 23.41
C LEU A 567 7.64 40.73 24.91
N SER A 568 6.45 40.79 25.50
CA SER A 568 6.23 40.25 26.85
C SER A 568 6.38 38.73 26.80
N ILE A 569 7.05 38.15 27.79
CA ILE A 569 7.05 36.69 28.01
C ILE A 569 5.61 36.17 28.20
N ILE A 570 4.72 37.04 28.69
CA ILE A 570 3.30 36.75 28.92
C ILE A 570 2.56 36.65 27.58
N LEU A 571 1.83 35.55 27.39
CA LEU A 571 0.98 35.29 26.23
C LEU A 571 -0.34 36.09 26.32
N PRO A 572 -0.95 36.44 25.18
CA PRO A 572 -2.22 37.16 25.19
C PRO A 572 -3.35 36.27 25.70
N SER A 573 -4.27 36.85 26.47
CA SER A 573 -5.51 36.18 26.87
C SER A 573 -6.50 36.10 25.70
N SER A 574 -7.19 34.97 25.60
CA SER A 574 -8.22 34.75 24.58
C SER A 574 -9.41 35.67 24.80
N THR A 575 -9.86 36.30 23.73
CA THR A 575 -11.05 37.18 23.77
C THR A 575 -12.36 36.41 23.74
N ARG A 576 -12.32 35.10 23.41
CA ARG A 576 -13.51 34.25 23.22
C ARG A 576 -13.28 32.85 23.77
N THR A 577 -14.38 32.18 24.09
CA THR A 577 -14.38 30.74 24.32
C THR A 577 -14.60 30.02 22.99
N VAL A 578 -13.75 29.04 22.68
CA VAL A 578 -13.84 28.21 21.47
C VAL A 578 -14.05 26.76 21.87
N LYS A 579 -15.13 26.16 21.36
CA LYS A 579 -15.55 24.79 21.67
C LYS A 579 -15.77 23.99 20.40
N ALA A 580 -15.31 22.75 20.38
CA ALA A 580 -15.60 21.81 19.30
C ALA A 580 -17.06 21.33 19.34
N ILE A 581 -17.77 21.50 18.23
CA ILE A 581 -19.14 21.00 18.05
C ILE A 581 -19.10 19.54 17.59
N LEU A 582 -18.21 19.26 16.65
CA LEU A 582 -17.93 17.94 16.09
C LEU A 582 -16.45 17.65 16.22
N GLU A 583 -16.01 16.46 15.83
CA GLU A 583 -14.60 16.19 15.69
C GLU A 583 -13.95 17.13 14.67
N VAL A 584 -12.80 17.70 15.06
CA VAL A 584 -12.09 18.73 14.29
C VAL A 584 -10.67 18.27 14.00
N GLU A 585 -10.30 18.37 12.73
CA GLU A 585 -8.93 18.21 12.24
C GLU A 585 -8.39 19.60 11.91
N ALA A 586 -7.26 19.97 12.49
CA ALA A 586 -6.65 21.28 12.33
C ALA A 586 -5.13 21.16 12.22
N PHE A 587 -4.48 22.22 11.74
CA PHE A 587 -3.06 22.44 12.00
C PHE A 587 -2.90 23.48 13.11
N ALA A 588 -1.95 23.26 14.01
CA ALA A 588 -1.57 24.18 15.06
C ALA A 588 -0.22 24.84 14.73
N LEU A 589 -0.14 26.15 14.92
CA LEU A 589 1.09 26.92 14.93
C LEU A 589 1.34 27.42 16.36
N SER A 590 2.39 26.93 17.01
CA SER A 590 2.70 27.32 18.38
C SER A 590 3.11 28.80 18.48
N ALA A 591 2.90 29.42 19.64
CA ALA A 591 3.33 30.78 19.90
C ALA A 591 4.85 30.96 19.75
N GLU A 592 5.63 29.94 20.13
CA GLU A 592 7.09 29.94 19.99
C GLU A 592 7.52 29.93 18.52
N ASP A 593 6.88 29.08 17.72
CA ASP A 593 7.11 28.99 16.28
C ASP A 593 6.70 30.28 15.57
N LEU A 594 5.56 30.85 15.94
CA LEU A 594 5.10 32.12 15.39
C LEU A 594 6.03 33.27 15.80
N LYS A 595 6.55 33.28 17.03
CA LYS A 595 7.57 34.25 17.48
C LYS A 595 8.85 34.13 16.65
N PHE A 596 9.31 32.91 16.39
CA PHE A 596 10.47 32.68 15.53
C PHE A 596 10.26 33.27 14.14
N VAL A 597 9.12 32.98 13.50
CA VAL A 597 8.78 33.54 12.18
C VAL A 597 8.64 35.06 12.23
N ALA A 598 7.96 35.60 13.24
CA ALA A 598 7.75 37.03 13.40
C ALA A 598 9.08 37.80 13.61
N SER A 599 10.08 37.19 14.25
CA SER A 599 11.41 37.79 14.41
C SER A 599 12.12 38.04 13.07
N GLN A 600 12.00 37.11 12.13
CA GLN A 600 12.53 37.27 10.76
C GLN A 600 11.73 38.31 9.99
N PHE A 601 10.43 38.38 10.24
CA PHE A 601 9.51 39.30 9.59
C PHE A 601 9.67 40.77 10.00
N ARG A 602 10.10 41.04 11.25
CA ARG A 602 10.40 42.41 11.70
C ARG A 602 11.47 43.10 10.87
N ARG A 603 12.33 42.32 10.20
CA ARG A 603 13.40 42.81 9.32
C ARG A 603 12.87 43.28 7.96
N LEU A 604 11.61 43.01 7.62
CA LEU A 604 10.99 43.39 6.34
C LEU A 604 10.14 44.67 6.51
N HIS A 605 10.73 45.83 6.21
CA HIS A 605 10.14 47.17 6.44
C HIS A 605 9.01 47.57 5.47
N SER A 606 7.94 46.77 5.31
CA SER A 606 6.84 47.14 4.41
C SER A 606 5.83 48.10 5.06
N LYS A 607 5.60 49.27 4.44
CA LYS A 607 4.55 50.23 4.84
C LYS A 607 3.15 49.65 4.66
N GLN A 608 2.93 48.86 3.61
CA GLN A 608 1.65 48.22 3.30
C GLN A 608 1.24 47.23 4.40
N LEU A 609 2.23 46.53 4.95
CA LEU A 609 2.04 45.51 5.96
C LEU A 609 1.68 46.12 7.33
N ARG A 610 2.33 47.23 7.70
CA ARG A 610 1.94 48.07 8.84
C ARG A 610 0.48 48.52 8.77
N GLN A 611 0.02 48.94 7.60
CA GLN A 611 -1.37 49.37 7.40
C GLN A 611 -2.35 48.20 7.54
N LYS A 612 -2.04 47.04 6.94
CA LYS A 612 -2.87 45.84 7.10
C LYS A 612 -2.90 45.37 8.55
N PHE A 613 -1.77 45.36 9.26
CA PHE A 613 -1.75 45.03 10.67
C PHE A 613 -2.68 45.95 11.49
N ARG A 614 -2.62 47.27 11.26
CA ARG A 614 -3.55 48.23 11.90
C ARG A 614 -5.00 47.95 11.53
N PHE A 615 -5.27 47.56 10.29
CA PHE A 615 -6.61 47.27 9.81
C PHE A 615 -7.19 45.99 10.42
N TYR A 616 -6.39 44.93 10.57
CA TYR A 616 -6.84 43.63 11.08
C TYR A 616 -6.70 43.49 12.60
N SER A 617 -5.82 44.26 13.25
CA SER A 617 -5.67 44.24 14.71
C SER A 617 -6.94 44.73 15.42
N HIS A 618 -7.49 43.88 16.28
CA HIS A 618 -8.66 44.19 17.08
C HIS A 618 -8.46 45.45 17.95
N HIS A 619 -7.28 45.63 18.53
CA HIS A 619 -6.95 46.79 19.36
C HIS A 619 -6.98 48.09 18.56
N TRP A 620 -6.39 48.10 17.36
CA TRP A 620 -6.39 49.27 16.48
C TRP A 620 -7.78 49.61 15.94
N ARG A 621 -8.57 48.60 15.55
CA ARG A 621 -9.97 48.80 15.12
C ARG A 621 -10.82 49.37 16.24
N THR A 622 -10.68 48.84 17.45
CA THR A 622 -11.43 49.30 18.63
C THR A 622 -11.04 50.72 19.00
N TRP A 623 -9.74 51.03 19.05
CA TRP A 623 -9.25 52.38 19.29
C TRP A 623 -9.75 53.37 18.22
N ALA A 624 -9.68 53.00 16.93
CA ALA A 624 -10.17 53.85 15.84
C ALA A 624 -11.67 54.11 15.95
N ALA A 625 -12.47 53.07 16.26
CA ALA A 625 -13.91 53.21 16.49
C ALA A 625 -14.20 54.14 17.68
N CYS A 626 -13.55 53.94 18.82
CA CYS A 626 -13.69 54.80 20.00
C CYS A 626 -13.25 56.25 19.71
N PHE A 627 -12.17 56.43 18.96
CA PHE A 627 -11.66 57.75 18.58
C PHE A 627 -12.64 58.49 17.66
N ILE A 628 -13.17 57.82 16.62
CA ILE A 628 -14.18 58.37 15.71
C ILE A 628 -15.46 58.69 16.48
N GLN A 629 -15.93 57.79 17.36
CA GLN A 629 -17.09 58.03 18.20
C GLN A 629 -16.90 59.25 19.11
N ALA A 630 -15.74 59.39 19.74
CA ALA A 630 -15.41 60.54 20.59
C ALA A 630 -15.35 61.85 19.78
N ALA A 631 -14.71 61.83 18.60
CA ALA A 631 -14.64 62.97 17.70
C ALA A 631 -16.04 63.40 17.21
N TRP A 632 -16.87 62.44 16.82
CA TRP A 632 -18.26 62.67 16.42
C TRP A 632 -19.11 63.27 17.56
N ARG A 633 -18.99 62.74 18.78
CA ARG A 633 -19.66 63.28 19.97
C ARG A 633 -19.23 64.74 20.23
N ARG A 634 -17.94 65.07 20.08
CA ARG A 634 -17.46 66.46 20.19
C ARG A 634 -18.02 67.37 19.10
N TYR A 635 -18.04 66.91 17.86
CA TYR A 635 -18.64 67.65 16.74
C TYR A 635 -20.13 67.93 17.00
N LYS A 636 -20.90 66.91 17.41
CA LYS A 636 -22.33 67.05 17.75
C LYS A 636 -22.55 68.01 18.91
N LYS A 637 -21.70 67.99 19.95
CA LYS A 637 -21.75 68.95 21.09
C LYS A 637 -21.47 70.39 20.61
N ARG A 638 -20.46 70.58 19.74
CA ARG A 638 -20.14 71.90 19.14
C ARG A 638 -21.26 72.42 18.24
N LYS A 639 -21.83 71.57 17.36
CA LYS A 639 -22.93 71.94 16.47
C LYS A 639 -24.18 72.34 17.25
N LYS A 640 -24.55 71.58 18.29
CA LYS A 640 -25.65 71.96 19.19
C LYS A 640 -25.37 73.29 19.90
N ALA A 641 -24.14 73.55 20.33
CA ALA A 641 -23.76 74.81 20.97
C ALA A 641 -23.76 76.00 19.99
N THR A 642 -23.40 75.80 18.71
CA THR A 642 -23.51 76.86 17.68
C THR A 642 -24.96 77.11 17.28
N ASP A 643 -25.79 76.06 17.17
CA ASP A 643 -27.21 76.20 16.87
C ASP A 643 -27.96 76.90 18.03
N LEU A 644 -27.57 76.64 19.28
CA LEU A 644 -28.06 77.38 20.47
C LEU A 644 -27.65 78.87 20.41
N ARG A 645 -26.38 79.16 20.10
CA ARG A 645 -25.90 80.55 19.95
C ARG A 645 -26.53 81.30 18.78
N ALA A 646 -26.88 80.60 17.69
CA ALA A 646 -27.59 81.16 16.55
C ALA A 646 -29.06 81.44 16.86
N ARG A 647 -29.67 80.72 17.82
CA ARG A 647 -31.02 81.00 18.33
C ARG A 647 -31.07 82.12 19.37
N GLU A 648 -29.97 82.37 20.10
CA GLU A 648 -29.90 83.41 21.14
C GLU A 648 -29.60 84.83 20.61
N ASN A 649 -29.19 85.01 19.34
CA ASN A 649 -28.91 86.34 18.75
C ASN A 649 -29.60 86.53 17.38
N PRO A 650 -30.77 87.20 17.29
CA PRO A 650 -31.47 87.47 16.04
C PRO A 650 -31.08 88.77 15.32
N THR A 651 -30.03 89.49 15.71
CA THR A 651 -29.67 90.78 15.07
C THR A 651 -28.19 90.86 14.70
N ALA A 652 -27.91 90.59 13.43
CA ALA A 652 -26.81 91.20 12.71
C ALA A 652 -27.30 91.44 11.28
N SER A 653 -27.79 92.66 11.05
CA SER A 653 -28.02 93.21 9.72
C SER A 653 -26.69 93.30 8.95
N ASP A 654 -26.79 93.19 7.62
CA ASP A 654 -25.72 93.31 6.63
C ASP A 654 -24.72 94.44 6.93
N PRO A 655 -23.40 94.26 6.68
CA PRO A 655 -22.50 95.38 6.55
C PRO A 655 -22.48 95.87 5.10
N GLU A 656 -23.02 97.07 4.90
CA GLU A 656 -22.74 97.90 3.73
C GLU A 656 -21.24 98.15 3.55
N LEU A 657 -20.89 98.27 2.27
CA LEU A 657 -19.58 98.53 1.71
C LEU A 657 -19.04 99.92 2.11
N THR A 658 -17.89 99.99 2.80
CA THR A 658 -16.95 101.13 2.71
C THR A 658 -15.51 100.66 2.94
N SER A 659 -14.58 101.20 2.14
CA SER A 659 -13.14 100.88 2.09
C SER A 659 -12.29 102.02 2.69
N PRO A 660 -10.95 101.99 2.67
CA PRO A 660 -10.03 101.03 3.29
C PRO A 660 -9.04 101.73 4.26
N GLY A 661 -8.70 101.11 5.40
CA GLY A 661 -7.73 101.65 6.35
C GLY A 661 -6.77 100.62 6.94
N SER A 662 -5.51 100.66 6.50
CA SER A 662 -4.28 100.08 7.07
C SER A 662 -4.34 98.67 7.68
N GLY A 663 -3.79 97.69 6.94
CA GLY A 663 -3.72 96.27 7.29
C GLY A 663 -2.92 95.91 8.56
N PHE A 664 -2.19 96.86 9.15
CA PHE A 664 -1.45 96.61 10.40
C PHE A 664 -2.34 96.63 11.66
N SER A 665 -3.44 97.40 11.65
CA SER A 665 -4.36 97.48 12.80
C SER A 665 -5.16 96.18 12.99
N MET A 666 -5.54 95.55 11.88
CA MET A 666 -6.34 94.32 11.85
C MET A 666 -5.53 93.09 12.30
N TYR A 667 -4.22 93.06 12.02
CA TYR A 667 -3.33 92.01 12.51
C TYR A 667 -3.06 92.13 14.01
N ALA A 668 -2.84 93.35 14.52
CA ALA A 668 -2.66 93.59 15.95
C ALA A 668 -3.94 93.27 16.76
N ALA A 669 -5.12 93.55 16.21
CA ALA A 669 -6.41 93.19 16.82
C ALA A 669 -6.61 91.66 16.87
N ARG A 670 -6.25 90.92 15.81
CA ARG A 670 -6.31 89.44 15.80
C ARG A 670 -5.32 88.80 16.76
N LEU A 671 -4.12 89.37 16.92
CA LEU A 671 -3.11 88.86 17.85
C LEU A 671 -3.50 89.11 19.32
N LYS A 672 -4.05 90.29 19.65
CA LYS A 672 -4.63 90.56 20.98
C LYS A 672 -5.86 89.69 21.28
N ALA A 673 -6.70 89.37 20.29
CA ALA A 673 -7.82 88.45 20.46
C ALA A 673 -7.37 86.98 20.67
N ARG A 674 -6.26 86.56 20.04
CA ARG A 674 -5.66 85.23 20.29
C ARG A 674 -4.96 85.15 21.66
N ALA A 675 -4.26 86.21 22.09
CA ALA A 675 -3.61 86.25 23.40
C ALA A 675 -4.63 86.22 24.56
N ARG A 676 -5.77 86.93 24.45
CA ARG A 676 -6.84 86.87 25.46
C ARG A 676 -7.58 85.53 25.52
N ARG A 677 -7.65 84.76 24.43
CA ARG A 677 -8.18 83.37 24.44
C ARG A 677 -7.25 82.37 25.12
N GLY A 678 -5.97 82.69 25.30
CA GLY A 678 -5.01 81.86 26.04
C GLY A 678 -5.17 81.94 27.56
N VAL A 679 -5.70 83.05 28.09
CA VAL A 679 -5.68 83.34 29.53
C VAL A 679 -7.00 82.96 30.25
N LEU A 680 -8.13 82.85 29.55
CA LEU A 680 -9.41 82.41 30.14
C LEU A 680 -9.70 80.92 29.88
N LYS A 681 -8.78 80.04 30.28
CA LYS A 681 -8.95 78.58 30.28
C LYS A 681 -8.44 77.97 31.59
N ARG A 682 -8.85 78.55 32.72
CA ARG A 682 -8.80 77.91 34.04
C ARG A 682 -10.12 78.17 34.75
N SER A 683 -11.11 77.34 34.46
CA SER A 683 -12.18 76.91 35.37
C SER A 683 -13.21 76.11 34.55
N GLY A 684 -13.61 74.94 35.04
CA GLY A 684 -14.66 74.10 34.45
C GLY A 684 -14.21 72.69 34.10
N SER A 685 -14.25 71.82 35.11
CA SER A 685 -14.13 70.36 35.04
C SER A 685 -15.01 69.74 33.95
N ASP A 686 -14.42 69.25 32.86
CA ASP A 686 -15.06 68.29 31.93
C ASP A 686 -14.05 67.58 30.98
N SER A 687 -12.75 67.64 31.30
CA SER A 687 -11.67 67.10 30.45
C SER A 687 -11.21 65.69 30.81
N SER A 688 -11.74 65.08 31.88
CA SER A 688 -11.20 63.83 32.44
C SER A 688 -11.54 62.55 31.63
N ILE A 689 -12.54 62.58 30.76
CA ILE A 689 -12.94 61.38 29.98
C ILE A 689 -12.12 61.21 28.69
N VAL A 690 -11.36 62.25 28.28
CA VAL A 690 -10.66 62.25 26.98
C VAL A 690 -9.17 61.94 27.10
N SER A 691 -8.56 62.10 28.26
CA SER A 691 -7.14 61.80 28.48
C SER A 691 -6.82 60.30 28.62
N SER A 692 -7.81 59.41 28.56
CA SER A 692 -7.62 57.96 28.82
C SER A 692 -7.65 57.05 27.59
N LEU A 693 -7.86 57.54 26.37
CA LEU A 693 -7.75 56.70 25.16
C LEU A 693 -6.29 56.58 24.75
N GLN A 694 -5.55 55.71 25.43
CA GLN A 694 -4.17 55.39 25.11
C GLN A 694 -4.10 54.83 23.69
N LYS A 695 -3.32 55.49 22.83
CA LYS A 695 -3.06 55.01 21.47
C LYS A 695 -2.35 53.65 21.58
N PRO A 696 -2.82 52.59 20.88
CA PRO A 696 -2.11 51.33 20.84
C PRO A 696 -0.67 51.54 20.39
N ASP A 697 0.26 50.85 21.01
CA ASP A 697 1.68 50.95 20.66
C ASP A 697 1.87 50.59 19.19
N GLU A 698 2.66 51.41 18.48
CA GLU A 698 3.00 51.10 17.09
C GLU A 698 4.02 49.96 17.08
N PRO A 699 3.85 48.95 16.20
CA PRO A 699 4.90 47.99 15.97
C PRO A 699 6.13 48.75 15.44
N ASP A 700 7.15 48.82 16.28
CA ASP A 700 8.41 49.48 16.00
C ASP A 700 9.29 48.50 15.22
N PHE A 701 9.38 48.74 13.91
CA PHE A 701 10.25 47.98 13.02
C PHE A 701 11.63 48.63 12.92
N SER A 702 11.97 49.62 13.76
CA SER A 702 13.16 50.46 13.60
C SER A 702 14.32 50.08 14.52
N VAL A 703 14.19 49.07 15.39
CA VAL A 703 15.20 48.79 16.43
C VAL A 703 16.17 47.69 15.99
N ASP A 704 17.30 48.19 15.49
CA ASP A 704 18.72 47.85 15.66
C ASP A 704 19.26 46.42 15.80
N GLU A 705 20.39 46.28 15.11
CA GLU A 705 21.43 45.28 15.18
C GLU A 705 21.99 45.14 16.61
N GLU A 706 21.86 43.95 17.18
CA GLU A 706 22.86 43.35 18.08
C GLU A 706 23.13 41.91 17.63
#